data_AF-A0A2P7YS26-F1
#
_entry.id   AF-A0A2P7YS26-F1
#
_cell.length_a   1.000
_cell.length_b   1.000
_cell.length_c   1.000
_cell.angle_alpha   90.00
_cell.angle_beta   90.00
_cell.angle_gamma   90.00
#
_symmetry.space_group_name_H-M   'P 1'
#
loop_
_entity.id
_entity.type
_entity.pdbx_description
1 polymer ?
#
loop_
_entity_poly.entity_id
_entity_poly.type
_entity_poly.pdbx_seq_one_letter_code
_entity_poly.pdbx_strand_id
1 'polypeptide(L)'
;MEDLKRFLVELPPHFCYKDNRQVKVNVYKAFYWAITGEGEYFSELFTGSAEDHAEILGGFKWNPTEHLSKKPFFVNTGTGEYSHPKQQICGYTLKEGDAIYRCAECGYDDTCVICGHCFNKEDHVHHNVSLYYAGSGNEGMCDCGDDTAFKGQLDCACQGTLDVETNFRGYIHDALHTAFDYVLDVTNFSISTLPFVHDNLENRGQRVFDTRQLSDFGALPFHKYGSVDENTYDSWYLVLWNDENHNYDEAQTAIRAATGLPISAAEKIARLINASGRAVLKEETEPRALLSSQKLAEADGLVCTIMSRRDYVREMIVGAILNWVCDIITFSSNSAFREECKKQLGILLLKPSYEFSKSLSSEMFPSSITQLADQCFRSGLVVDGVLDDLSPLSIVKPDFSLDRLIDRFVTPYKVKRRHDSRLQYLLYFEIRFPLRTRKLCRKIFLALIGGEQASKAQFADQYIEAYSQLLIISALSDREEALSCMDHIRVQLLTCPRTNARVLENRSLGRLLGPVCWLIEHFASLKNSTNGLLNIKEIVYDVRSKREKSSIEKAIGSCINDITYIFAKNDSTDILSCISSDDSFYWLLTLMKFYQGSLPITRKVGEHVSQELLKDVLIFLQRSVPIYFITKCATLADPSVGISDVLKKFFALYSKHMGSTSRKPSSKVSVNPISLINPINAFASRLIQATPVSDLAETIGFHELALLHLTDTSLKSIVLNSQVKIGLWIRNGSSVSRQASYYSEYSLKELSYFRDMQYIHAAGVYSLGELAYSRDLHILQTALVFANPRVVLKMIIDLWELEEWYSGEVGSELTVYEDRFSYACEQLIKVLYHIFTDRSLFQTQHLEGPDMFVRRICYSLCDKPKSFSDLITEFDGDDIDVGDFEIHLQKCALLQSPSGITDSGVYRLKPEYYEQLDPLSSCVDLSRFESVAESLIKNLSKSRKIKENEVVLEPKFVSASCGQVNEKFLSFFTTREFAKLMYKLMRESIDSGQEIYIQQLLHFLHAILVDVQSSETMKKHLDTYIDIPICDLLLTIAESSMSSAVTVKADHLLTKLIDMDDRTSSQFRCTVISLLQHHAIMASQHLDKIADPHDIAESSIFTEVIMKYLNGYGPALDYIQKGYVKLIVALSFELMNIIKSNSFDFAKLQTFSKSYDDHIEDDFRTYFGNLFESFKDGIITEHVEREKLEKFFLDSLTQIAAVYLRQCTIFWDLLTAIQSENGYETSEKIRKLNVELDKAEENSVFDVLFKLIKY
;
A
#
# COMPACT_ATOMS: atom_id res chain seq x y z
N MET A 1 -33.37 -50.79 6.74
CA MET A 1 -32.02 -50.21 6.48
C MET A 1 -30.97 -51.25 6.14
N GLU A 2 -30.87 -52.37 6.89
CA GLU A 2 -29.92 -53.45 6.54
C GLU A 2 -30.10 -53.97 5.10
N ASP A 3 -31.34 -54.06 4.62
CA ASP A 3 -31.61 -54.43 3.22
C ASP A 3 -31.11 -53.39 2.21
N LEU A 4 -31.17 -52.09 2.54
CA LEU A 4 -30.63 -51.02 1.68
C LEU A 4 -29.11 -51.16 1.56
N LYS A 5 -28.41 -51.36 2.67
CA LYS A 5 -26.94 -51.54 2.68
C LYS A 5 -26.53 -52.73 1.80
N ARG A 6 -27.23 -53.85 1.96
CA ARG A 6 -27.02 -55.08 1.17
C ARG A 6 -27.29 -54.85 -0.31
N PHE A 7 -28.43 -54.21 -0.61
CA PHE A 7 -28.86 -53.91 -1.98
C PHE A 7 -27.82 -53.08 -2.74
N LEU A 8 -27.17 -52.09 -2.11
CA LEU A 8 -26.15 -51.28 -2.76
C LEU A 8 -24.92 -52.10 -3.20
N VAL A 9 -24.58 -53.16 -2.47
CA VAL A 9 -23.47 -54.07 -2.80
C VAL A 9 -23.89 -55.12 -3.85
N GLU A 10 -25.12 -55.62 -3.78
CA GLU A 10 -25.66 -56.65 -4.69
C GLU A 10 -26.16 -56.10 -6.04
N LEU A 11 -26.43 -54.79 -6.13
CA LEU A 11 -26.96 -54.14 -7.33
C LEU A 11 -25.99 -54.21 -8.54
N PRO A 12 -24.69 -53.89 -8.41
CA PRO A 12 -23.77 -53.95 -9.55
C PRO A 12 -23.61 -55.34 -10.20
N PRO A 13 -23.44 -56.46 -9.46
CA PRO A 13 -23.42 -57.80 -10.04
C PRO A 13 -24.62 -58.13 -10.93
N HIS A 14 -25.82 -57.67 -10.54
CA HIS A 14 -27.07 -58.00 -11.25
C HIS A 14 -27.07 -57.53 -12.71
N PHE A 15 -26.50 -56.36 -12.99
CA PHE A 15 -26.40 -55.81 -14.35
C PHE A 15 -25.05 -56.07 -15.02
N CYS A 16 -24.33 -57.09 -14.54
CA CYS A 16 -22.95 -57.40 -14.94
C CYS A 16 -22.04 -56.16 -14.94
N TYR A 17 -22.33 -55.19 -14.06
CA TYR A 17 -21.62 -53.93 -13.96
C TYR A 17 -21.59 -53.09 -15.27
N LYS A 18 -22.62 -53.16 -16.13
CA LYS A 18 -22.65 -52.43 -17.43
C LYS A 18 -23.79 -51.43 -17.60
N ASP A 19 -24.96 -51.66 -17.01
CA ASP A 19 -26.15 -50.84 -17.30
C ASP A 19 -26.29 -49.63 -16.35
N ASN A 20 -25.57 -48.58 -16.71
CA ASN A 20 -25.49 -47.32 -15.96
C ASN A 20 -26.85 -46.64 -15.70
N ARG A 21 -27.78 -46.74 -16.66
CA ARG A 21 -29.10 -46.13 -16.51
C ARG A 21 -29.93 -46.92 -15.50
N GLN A 22 -29.85 -48.25 -15.55
CA GLN A 22 -30.56 -49.11 -14.63
C GLN A 22 -30.01 -49.00 -13.21
N VAL A 23 -28.70 -48.85 -13.04
CA VAL A 23 -28.09 -48.59 -11.72
C VAL A 23 -28.70 -47.34 -11.09
N LYS A 24 -28.72 -46.20 -11.80
CA LYS A 24 -29.31 -44.95 -11.27
C LYS A 24 -30.79 -45.14 -10.88
N VAL A 25 -31.60 -45.73 -11.75
CA VAL A 25 -33.04 -45.90 -11.49
C VAL A 25 -33.29 -46.79 -10.27
N ASN A 26 -32.54 -47.88 -10.12
CA ASN A 26 -32.71 -48.80 -8.99
C ASN A 26 -32.18 -48.23 -7.68
N VAL A 27 -31.08 -47.45 -7.70
CA VAL A 27 -30.63 -46.68 -6.53
C VAL A 27 -31.74 -45.73 -6.08
N TYR A 28 -32.34 -44.97 -6.99
CA TYR A 28 -33.44 -44.05 -6.67
C TYR A 28 -34.66 -44.78 -6.10
N LYS A 29 -35.08 -45.90 -6.68
CA LYS A 29 -36.17 -46.72 -6.15
C LYS A 29 -35.87 -47.18 -4.72
N ALA A 30 -34.67 -47.70 -4.46
CA ALA A 30 -34.28 -48.18 -3.15
C ALA A 30 -34.26 -47.07 -2.09
N PHE A 31 -33.70 -45.90 -2.42
CA PHE A 31 -33.65 -44.79 -1.48
C PHE A 31 -35.03 -44.13 -1.26
N TYR A 32 -35.85 -43.96 -2.29
CA TYR A 32 -37.22 -43.45 -2.09
C TYR A 32 -38.11 -44.43 -1.34
N TRP A 33 -37.93 -45.75 -1.53
CA TRP A 33 -38.61 -46.77 -0.72
C TRP A 33 -38.16 -46.71 0.75
N ALA A 34 -36.86 -46.59 0.98
CA ALA A 34 -36.28 -46.52 2.32
C ALA A 34 -36.67 -45.25 3.08
N ILE A 35 -36.56 -44.08 2.44
CA ILE A 35 -36.82 -42.78 3.07
C ILE A 35 -38.30 -42.59 3.41
N THR A 36 -39.20 -43.27 2.70
CA THR A 36 -40.65 -43.20 2.93
C THR A 36 -41.17 -44.30 3.86
N GLY A 37 -40.30 -44.99 4.60
CA GLY A 37 -40.74 -46.04 5.54
C GLY A 37 -41.41 -47.22 4.84
N GLU A 38 -40.76 -47.76 3.80
CA GLU A 38 -41.33 -48.84 2.97
C GLU A 38 -42.61 -48.42 2.23
N GLY A 39 -42.65 -47.17 1.79
CA GLY A 39 -43.75 -46.61 1.00
C GLY A 39 -44.88 -45.95 1.80
N GLU A 40 -44.84 -46.00 3.14
CA GLU A 40 -45.82 -45.36 4.04
C GLU A 40 -46.03 -43.88 3.71
N TYR A 41 -44.94 -43.12 3.55
CA TYR A 41 -44.98 -41.66 3.29
C TYR A 41 -44.89 -41.31 1.79
N PHE A 42 -45.04 -42.27 0.88
CA PHE A 42 -44.84 -42.01 -0.55
C PHE A 42 -45.85 -41.02 -1.13
N SER A 43 -47.10 -41.09 -0.65
CA SER A 43 -48.18 -40.19 -1.06
C SER A 43 -47.98 -38.73 -0.62
N GLU A 44 -47.11 -38.47 0.35
CA GLU A 44 -46.75 -37.10 0.79
C GLU A 44 -45.72 -36.43 -0.12
N LEU A 45 -45.01 -37.21 -0.95
CA LEU A 45 -43.93 -36.73 -1.82
C LEU A 45 -44.36 -36.66 -3.28
N PHE A 46 -45.14 -37.63 -3.75
CA PHE A 46 -45.55 -37.74 -5.15
C PHE A 46 -47.07 -37.64 -5.29
N THR A 47 -47.51 -36.86 -6.29
CA THR A 47 -48.93 -36.66 -6.59
C THR A 47 -49.38 -37.66 -7.65
N GLY A 48 -50.35 -38.51 -7.32
CA GLY A 48 -50.83 -39.62 -8.16
C GLY A 48 -51.87 -40.47 -7.42
N SER A 49 -52.62 -41.30 -8.15
CA SER A 49 -53.53 -42.26 -7.49
C SER A 49 -52.74 -43.36 -6.76
N ALA A 50 -53.33 -44.01 -5.76
CA ALA A 50 -52.69 -45.13 -5.07
C ALA A 50 -52.28 -46.28 -6.03
N GLU A 51 -53.00 -46.43 -7.14
CA GLU A 51 -52.70 -47.40 -8.21
C GLU A 51 -51.46 -46.99 -9.03
N ASP A 52 -51.30 -45.70 -9.36
CA ASP A 52 -50.09 -45.17 -10.02
C ASP A 52 -48.83 -45.34 -9.13
N HIS A 53 -48.97 -45.09 -7.82
CA HIS A 53 -47.90 -45.26 -6.84
C HIS A 53 -47.50 -46.73 -6.69
N ALA A 54 -48.48 -47.63 -6.69
CA ALA A 54 -48.28 -49.07 -6.69
C ALA A 54 -47.73 -49.61 -8.03
N GLU A 55 -47.88 -48.92 -9.16
CA GLU A 55 -47.24 -49.32 -10.43
C GLU A 55 -45.78 -48.84 -10.51
N ILE A 56 -45.47 -47.69 -9.90
CA ILE A 56 -44.15 -47.04 -9.93
C ILE A 56 -43.11 -47.72 -9.02
N LEU A 57 -43.46 -47.97 -7.75
CA LEU A 57 -42.60 -48.65 -6.77
C LEU A 57 -43.04 -50.09 -6.47
N GLY A 58 -44.26 -50.47 -6.88
CA GLY A 58 -44.84 -51.82 -6.91
C GLY A 58 -44.21 -52.90 -6.07
N GLY A 59 -44.36 -52.80 -4.75
CA GLY A 59 -43.86 -53.81 -3.83
C GLY A 59 -42.38 -54.10 -4.06
N PHE A 60 -41.56 -53.04 -4.15
CA PHE A 60 -40.12 -53.11 -4.24
C PHE A 60 -39.57 -54.02 -3.12
N LYS A 61 -39.21 -55.25 -3.48
CA LYS A 61 -38.71 -56.31 -2.57
C LYS A 61 -37.19 -56.38 -2.56
N TRP A 62 -36.51 -55.24 -2.64
CA TRP A 62 -35.04 -55.18 -2.71
C TRP A 62 -34.44 -56.01 -3.85
N ASN A 63 -35.18 -56.18 -4.95
CA ASN A 63 -34.71 -56.86 -6.15
C ASN A 63 -34.52 -55.85 -7.28
N PRO A 64 -33.36 -55.82 -7.96
CA PRO A 64 -33.15 -54.93 -9.10
C PRO A 64 -34.15 -55.24 -10.22
N THR A 65 -34.64 -54.19 -10.89
CA THR A 65 -35.59 -54.32 -11.99
C THR A 65 -35.02 -53.68 -13.26
N GLU A 66 -35.19 -54.34 -14.40
CA GLU A 66 -34.93 -53.74 -15.71
C GLU A 66 -36.08 -52.76 -16.04
N HIS A 67 -35.82 -51.47 -15.92
CA HIS A 67 -36.82 -50.45 -16.18
C HIS A 67 -36.98 -50.19 -17.68
N LEU A 68 -38.15 -50.55 -18.23
CA LEU A 68 -38.50 -50.42 -19.66
C LEU A 68 -39.19 -49.08 -20.01
N SER A 69 -39.64 -48.31 -19.02
CA SER A 69 -40.33 -47.03 -19.27
C SER A 69 -39.38 -45.92 -19.75
N LYS A 70 -39.85 -45.06 -20.67
CA LYS A 70 -39.08 -43.94 -21.23
C LYS A 70 -38.81 -42.81 -20.22
N LYS A 71 -39.64 -42.63 -19.18
CA LYS A 71 -39.50 -41.56 -18.17
C LYS A 71 -39.50 -42.12 -16.73
N PRO A 72 -38.45 -41.87 -15.92
CA PRO A 72 -38.41 -42.28 -14.51
C PRO A 72 -39.42 -41.52 -13.64
N PHE A 73 -39.91 -42.14 -12.56
CA PHE A 73 -40.92 -41.53 -11.68
C PHE A 73 -40.48 -40.26 -10.98
N PHE A 74 -39.20 -40.20 -10.58
CA PHE A 74 -38.59 -39.07 -9.88
C PHE A 74 -38.33 -37.84 -10.77
N VAL A 75 -38.75 -37.86 -12.05
CA VAL A 75 -38.59 -36.72 -12.98
C VAL A 75 -39.81 -35.80 -12.98
N ASN A 76 -40.94 -36.22 -12.38
CA ASN A 76 -42.22 -35.52 -12.43
C ASN A 76 -42.69 -35.10 -11.03
N THR A 77 -41.88 -34.31 -10.33
CA THR A 77 -42.30 -33.67 -9.07
C THR A 77 -43.06 -32.39 -9.42
N GLY A 78 -44.31 -32.25 -8.93
CA GLY A 78 -45.10 -31.04 -9.16
C GLY A 78 -44.40 -29.77 -8.63
N THR A 79 -44.86 -28.60 -9.06
CA THR A 79 -44.41 -27.31 -8.51
C THR A 79 -45.31 -26.94 -7.32
N GLY A 80 -44.79 -27.06 -6.09
CA GLY A 80 -45.44 -26.52 -4.90
C GLY A 80 -45.03 -25.06 -4.63
N GLU A 81 -45.76 -24.37 -3.76
CA GLU A 81 -45.35 -23.05 -3.27
C GLU A 81 -44.09 -23.17 -2.40
N TYR A 82 -43.09 -22.33 -2.68
CA TYR A 82 -41.85 -22.29 -1.90
C TYR A 82 -42.09 -21.62 -0.54
N SER A 83 -41.64 -22.26 0.54
CA SER A 83 -41.62 -21.69 1.89
C SER A 83 -40.47 -22.26 2.72
N HIS A 84 -40.06 -21.56 3.77
CA HIS A 84 -39.04 -22.01 4.73
C HIS A 84 -39.40 -21.63 6.18
N PRO A 85 -38.78 -22.23 7.22
CA PRO A 85 -39.09 -21.91 8.61
C PRO A 85 -38.68 -20.50 9.03
N LYS A 86 -39.38 -19.93 10.03
CA LYS A 86 -39.20 -18.54 10.51
C LYS A 86 -37.79 -18.18 11.01
N GLN A 87 -37.06 -19.15 11.55
CA GLN A 87 -35.74 -18.95 12.18
C GLN A 87 -34.62 -19.62 11.39
N GLN A 88 -34.83 -19.85 10.10
CA GLN A 88 -33.84 -20.45 9.22
C GLN A 88 -33.53 -19.51 8.07
N ILE A 89 -32.26 -19.53 7.67
CA ILE A 89 -31.77 -18.95 6.44
C ILE A 89 -32.48 -19.66 5.28
N CYS A 90 -33.15 -18.89 4.42
CA CYS A 90 -33.84 -19.37 3.24
C CYS A 90 -32.94 -20.29 2.40
N GLY A 91 -31.73 -19.83 2.09
CA GLY A 91 -30.73 -20.64 1.41
C GLY A 91 -31.15 -21.09 0.01
N TYR A 92 -32.19 -20.48 -0.57
CA TYR A 92 -32.68 -20.86 -1.89
C TYR A 92 -31.60 -20.59 -2.93
N THR A 93 -31.18 -21.64 -3.64
CA THR A 93 -30.21 -21.52 -4.73
C THR A 93 -30.88 -20.89 -5.94
N LEU A 94 -30.42 -19.68 -6.28
CA LEU A 94 -30.94 -18.88 -7.37
C LEU A 94 -30.67 -19.57 -8.72
N LYS A 95 -31.70 -19.64 -9.57
CA LYS A 95 -31.66 -20.25 -10.90
C LYS A 95 -31.74 -19.16 -11.96
N GLU A 96 -31.23 -19.45 -13.15
CA GLU A 96 -31.33 -18.53 -14.29
C GLU A 96 -32.78 -18.05 -14.51
N GLY A 97 -32.96 -16.73 -14.58
CA GLY A 97 -34.26 -16.09 -14.69
C GLY A 97 -34.96 -15.77 -13.37
N ASP A 98 -34.47 -16.24 -12.21
CA ASP A 98 -35.02 -15.87 -10.91
C ASP A 98 -34.82 -14.37 -10.62
N ALA A 99 -35.82 -13.74 -10.02
CA ALA A 99 -35.75 -12.35 -9.57
C ALA A 99 -34.91 -12.24 -8.30
N ILE A 100 -33.94 -11.32 -8.30
CA ILE A 100 -33.04 -11.04 -7.19
C ILE A 100 -33.17 -9.58 -6.78
N TYR A 101 -33.42 -9.38 -5.49
CA TYR A 101 -33.54 -8.07 -4.87
C TYR A 101 -32.32 -7.79 -4.01
N ARG A 102 -31.81 -6.55 -4.08
CA ARG A 102 -30.78 -6.01 -3.18
C ARG A 102 -31.26 -4.67 -2.63
N CYS A 103 -31.00 -4.43 -1.35
CA CYS A 103 -31.33 -3.16 -0.70
C CYS A 103 -30.05 -2.59 -0.09
N ALA A 104 -29.63 -1.42 -0.55
CA ALA A 104 -28.37 -0.78 -0.12
C ALA A 104 -28.39 -0.41 1.38
N GLU A 105 -29.57 -0.10 1.91
CA GLU A 105 -29.76 0.27 3.31
C GLU A 105 -29.80 -0.96 4.21
N CYS A 106 -30.51 -2.02 3.81
CA CYS A 106 -30.69 -3.22 4.64
C CYS A 106 -29.48 -4.15 4.63
N GLY A 107 -28.83 -4.36 3.47
CA GLY A 107 -27.68 -5.25 3.33
C GLY A 107 -26.43 -4.68 3.99
N TYR A 108 -25.53 -5.55 4.44
CA TYR A 108 -24.17 -5.14 4.82
C TYR A 108 -23.30 -4.79 3.61
N ASP A 109 -23.52 -5.42 2.45
CA ASP A 109 -22.86 -5.13 1.18
C ASP A 109 -23.66 -5.61 -0.04
N ASP A 110 -23.13 -5.37 -1.25
CA ASP A 110 -23.73 -5.74 -2.53
C ASP A 110 -23.82 -7.24 -2.79
N THR A 111 -23.24 -8.10 -1.93
CA THR A 111 -23.37 -9.55 -2.04
C THR A 111 -24.62 -10.08 -1.35
N CYS A 112 -25.25 -9.28 -0.48
CA CYS A 112 -26.45 -9.62 0.28
C CYS A 112 -27.70 -9.60 -0.62
N VAL A 113 -28.30 -10.76 -0.87
CA VAL A 113 -29.39 -10.91 -1.86
C VAL A 113 -30.64 -11.59 -1.30
N ILE A 114 -31.79 -11.11 -1.76
CA ILE A 114 -33.10 -11.66 -1.41
C ILE A 114 -33.76 -12.22 -2.68
N CYS A 115 -34.21 -13.47 -2.64
CA CYS A 115 -34.92 -14.07 -3.78
C CYS A 115 -36.36 -13.52 -3.87
N GLY A 116 -36.97 -13.63 -5.05
CA GLY A 116 -38.33 -13.17 -5.27
C GLY A 116 -39.41 -13.87 -4.42
N HIS A 117 -39.13 -15.02 -3.81
CA HIS A 117 -40.04 -15.63 -2.84
C HIS A 117 -40.03 -14.91 -1.49
N CYS A 118 -38.85 -14.49 -1.03
CA CYS A 118 -38.66 -13.92 0.30
C CYS A 118 -38.91 -12.41 0.37
N PHE A 119 -38.77 -11.70 -0.75
CA PHE A 119 -38.83 -10.24 -0.79
C PHE A 119 -40.17 -9.71 -0.27
N ASN A 120 -40.10 -8.93 0.81
CA ASN A 120 -41.24 -8.23 1.39
C ASN A 120 -41.09 -6.72 1.17
N LYS A 121 -41.94 -6.14 0.33
CA LYS A 121 -41.90 -4.71 0.00
C LYS A 121 -42.10 -3.79 1.22
N GLU A 122 -42.76 -4.26 2.28
CA GLU A 122 -43.05 -3.44 3.46
C GLU A 122 -41.79 -3.16 4.30
N ASP A 123 -40.75 -3.99 4.21
CA ASP A 123 -39.47 -3.80 4.91
C ASP A 123 -38.57 -2.74 4.24
N HIS A 124 -38.92 -2.32 3.03
CA HIS A 124 -38.07 -1.50 2.17
C HIS A 124 -38.72 -0.18 1.75
N VAL A 125 -39.66 0.32 2.56
CA VAL A 125 -40.29 1.62 2.33
C VAL A 125 -39.24 2.72 2.52
N HIS A 126 -39.04 3.54 1.47
CA HIS A 126 -38.00 4.59 1.41
C HIS A 126 -36.54 4.10 1.33
N HIS A 127 -36.31 2.83 0.98
CA HIS A 127 -34.96 2.31 0.73
C HIS A 127 -34.65 2.24 -0.77
N ASN A 128 -33.37 2.29 -1.14
CA ASN A 128 -32.86 2.05 -2.48
C ASN A 128 -32.75 0.55 -2.75
N VAL A 129 -33.76 0.02 -3.44
CA VAL A 129 -33.82 -1.39 -3.84
C VAL A 129 -33.53 -1.55 -5.32
N SER A 130 -32.54 -2.36 -5.65
CA SER A 130 -32.26 -2.79 -7.03
C SER A 130 -32.82 -4.20 -7.28
N LEU A 131 -33.37 -4.39 -8.49
CA LEU A 131 -33.86 -5.67 -9.00
C LEU A 131 -33.05 -6.06 -10.22
N TYR A 132 -32.54 -7.27 -10.23
CA TYR A 132 -31.95 -7.88 -11.42
C TYR A 132 -32.35 -9.36 -11.49
N TYR A 133 -32.14 -9.95 -12.66
CA TYR A 133 -32.45 -11.35 -12.90
C TYR A 133 -31.16 -12.16 -12.91
N ALA A 134 -31.20 -13.35 -12.31
CA ALA A 134 -30.08 -14.28 -12.34
C ALA A 134 -29.72 -14.64 -13.79
N GLY A 135 -28.50 -14.30 -14.22
CA GLY A 135 -27.96 -14.69 -15.53
C GLY A 135 -27.23 -16.04 -15.48
N SER A 136 -26.88 -16.57 -16.66
CA SER A 136 -26.04 -17.77 -16.78
C SER A 136 -24.66 -17.51 -16.14
N GLY A 137 -24.42 -18.06 -14.95
CA GLY A 137 -23.18 -17.88 -14.18
C GLY A 137 -23.31 -17.15 -12.83
N ASN A 138 -24.45 -16.49 -12.56
CA ASN A 138 -24.74 -15.82 -11.28
C ASN A 138 -25.51 -16.74 -10.31
N GLU A 139 -24.93 -17.90 -10.00
CA GLU A 139 -25.53 -18.89 -9.09
C GLU A 139 -25.25 -18.53 -7.62
N GLY A 140 -26.06 -17.62 -7.06
CA GLY A 140 -26.03 -17.23 -5.64
C GLY A 140 -27.06 -17.96 -4.77
N MET A 141 -27.04 -17.67 -3.47
CA MET A 141 -27.99 -18.15 -2.48
C MET A 141 -28.78 -16.97 -1.89
N CYS A 142 -30.06 -17.16 -1.59
CA CYS A 142 -30.82 -16.15 -0.84
C CYS A 142 -30.39 -16.09 0.63
N ASP A 143 -30.07 -14.89 1.10
CA ASP A 143 -29.60 -14.62 2.46
C ASP A 143 -30.74 -14.32 3.45
N CYS A 144 -32.00 -14.35 3.00
CA CYS A 144 -33.14 -14.05 3.87
C CYS A 144 -33.14 -14.94 5.12
N GLY A 145 -33.27 -14.34 6.31
CA GLY A 145 -33.20 -15.05 7.58
C GLY A 145 -31.77 -15.27 8.10
N ASP A 146 -30.75 -14.78 7.39
CA ASP A 146 -29.38 -14.74 7.88
C ASP A 146 -29.11 -13.42 8.62
N ASP A 147 -29.03 -13.52 9.96
CA ASP A 147 -28.71 -12.39 10.84
C ASP A 147 -27.32 -11.78 10.59
N THR A 148 -26.51 -12.38 9.71
CA THR A 148 -25.19 -11.89 9.34
C THR A 148 -25.12 -11.20 7.98
N ALA A 149 -26.21 -11.22 7.21
CA ALA A 149 -26.28 -10.58 5.89
C ALA A 149 -26.98 -9.21 5.91
N PHE A 150 -27.81 -8.94 6.93
CA PHE A 150 -28.60 -7.71 7.00
C PHE A 150 -28.38 -6.98 8.33
N LYS A 151 -28.38 -5.63 8.29
CA LYS A 151 -28.20 -4.75 9.46
C LYS A 151 -29.33 -4.86 10.50
N GLY A 152 -30.46 -5.42 10.10
CA GLY A 152 -31.64 -5.66 10.92
C GLY A 152 -32.42 -6.86 10.42
N GLN A 153 -33.35 -7.33 11.24
CA GLN A 153 -34.20 -8.47 10.89
C GLN A 153 -35.22 -8.06 9.82
N LEU A 154 -35.36 -8.90 8.79
CA LEU A 154 -36.35 -8.73 7.71
C LEU A 154 -37.54 -9.67 7.94
N ASP A 155 -38.75 -9.19 7.66
CA ASP A 155 -39.99 -9.94 7.73
C ASP A 155 -40.25 -10.66 6.40
N CYS A 156 -39.68 -11.86 6.26
CA CYS A 156 -39.77 -12.66 5.05
C CYS A 156 -41.22 -12.95 4.60
N ALA A 157 -41.49 -12.76 3.29
CA ALA A 157 -42.80 -13.00 2.69
C ALA A 157 -43.20 -14.48 2.56
N CYS A 158 -42.25 -15.42 2.65
CA CYS A 158 -42.49 -16.86 2.43
C CYS A 158 -42.14 -17.76 3.62
N GLN A 159 -42.17 -17.24 4.84
CA GLN A 159 -41.97 -18.05 6.04
C GLN A 159 -43.24 -18.83 6.44
N GLY A 160 -43.08 -20.09 6.87
CA GLY A 160 -44.19 -20.95 7.30
C GLY A 160 -43.84 -21.89 8.46
N THR A 161 -44.86 -22.46 9.09
CA THR A 161 -44.69 -23.57 10.04
C THR A 161 -44.61 -24.86 9.23
N LEU A 162 -43.40 -25.41 9.15
CA LEU A 162 -43.10 -26.64 8.42
C LEU A 162 -42.66 -27.69 9.44
N ASP A 163 -43.33 -28.84 9.45
CA ASP A 163 -42.95 -29.99 10.28
C ASP A 163 -43.33 -31.28 9.56
N VAL A 164 -42.63 -32.35 9.89
CA VAL A 164 -42.92 -33.71 9.40
C VAL A 164 -43.15 -34.63 10.58
N GLU A 165 -43.89 -35.72 10.35
CA GLU A 165 -44.13 -36.71 11.39
C GLU A 165 -42.82 -37.31 11.94
N THR A 166 -42.83 -37.66 13.23
CA THR A 166 -41.61 -38.11 13.94
C THR A 166 -41.02 -39.38 13.35
N ASN A 167 -41.87 -40.32 12.91
CA ASN A 167 -41.43 -41.55 12.24
C ASN A 167 -40.80 -41.25 10.88
N PHE A 168 -41.42 -40.35 10.09
CA PHE A 168 -40.87 -39.92 8.81
C PHE A 168 -39.49 -39.27 8.95
N ARG A 169 -39.32 -38.40 9.95
CA ARG A 169 -38.01 -37.83 10.33
C ARG A 169 -36.97 -38.91 10.60
N GLY A 170 -37.34 -39.97 11.31
CA GLY A 170 -36.46 -41.12 11.57
C GLY A 170 -36.00 -41.82 10.28
N TYR A 171 -36.92 -42.08 9.35
CA TYR A 171 -36.59 -42.67 8.05
C TYR A 171 -35.69 -41.78 7.19
N ILE A 172 -35.90 -40.46 7.23
CA ILE A 172 -35.03 -39.46 6.58
C ILE A 172 -33.60 -39.55 7.13
N HIS A 173 -33.45 -39.54 8.46
CA HIS A 173 -32.16 -39.64 9.12
C HIS A 173 -31.41 -40.92 8.72
N ASP A 174 -32.08 -42.07 8.81
CA ASP A 174 -31.48 -43.38 8.56
C ASP A 174 -31.08 -43.60 7.10
N ALA A 175 -31.89 -43.11 6.15
CA ALA A 175 -31.60 -43.16 4.73
C ALA A 175 -30.38 -42.30 4.37
N LEU A 176 -30.31 -41.06 4.89
CA LEU A 176 -29.16 -40.17 4.72
C LEU A 176 -27.89 -40.75 5.38
N HIS A 177 -28.01 -41.33 6.58
CA HIS A 177 -26.89 -41.97 7.27
C HIS A 177 -26.31 -43.11 6.42
N THR A 178 -27.18 -43.99 5.88
CA THR A 178 -26.76 -45.10 5.01
C THR A 178 -26.13 -44.58 3.71
N ALA A 179 -26.71 -43.52 3.12
CA ALA A 179 -26.18 -42.88 1.92
C ALA A 179 -24.74 -42.39 2.11
N PHE A 180 -24.47 -41.56 3.13
CA PHE A 180 -23.14 -40.97 3.32
C PHE A 180 -22.10 -41.95 3.86
N ASP A 181 -22.51 -42.97 4.63
CA ASP A 181 -21.62 -44.07 4.99
C ASP A 181 -21.13 -44.82 3.75
N TYR A 182 -22.04 -45.17 2.83
CA TYR A 182 -21.68 -45.82 1.58
C TYR A 182 -20.79 -44.91 0.71
N VAL A 183 -21.16 -43.62 0.57
CA VAL A 183 -20.38 -42.65 -0.19
C VAL A 183 -18.95 -42.55 0.36
N LEU A 184 -18.78 -42.38 1.67
CA LEU A 184 -17.47 -42.21 2.28
C LEU A 184 -16.66 -43.51 2.26
N ASP A 185 -17.26 -44.66 2.57
CA ASP A 185 -16.57 -45.96 2.56
C ASP A 185 -16.06 -46.32 1.16
N VAL A 186 -16.88 -46.12 0.11
CA VAL A 186 -16.44 -46.35 -1.28
C VAL A 186 -15.34 -45.35 -1.66
N THR A 187 -15.55 -44.06 -1.39
CA THR A 187 -14.62 -43.01 -1.83
C THR A 187 -13.30 -43.05 -1.08
N ASN A 188 -13.26 -43.60 0.15
CA ASN A 188 -12.03 -43.83 0.90
C ASN A 188 -11.02 -44.67 0.10
N PHE A 189 -11.50 -45.58 -0.75
CA PHE A 189 -10.69 -46.45 -1.60
C PHE A 189 -10.62 -46.03 -3.08
N SER A 190 -11.35 -45.00 -3.50
CA SER A 190 -11.25 -44.36 -4.82
C SER A 190 -9.99 -43.48 -4.94
N ILE A 191 -8.81 -44.09 -4.77
CA ILE A 191 -7.53 -43.38 -4.63
C ILE A 191 -6.65 -43.44 -5.89
N SER A 192 -7.04 -44.22 -6.90
CA SER A 192 -6.23 -44.46 -8.10
C SER A 192 -5.93 -43.19 -8.92
N THR A 193 -6.74 -42.14 -8.78
CA THR A 193 -6.54 -40.85 -9.47
C THR A 193 -5.65 -39.88 -8.72
N LEU A 194 -5.27 -40.17 -7.48
CA LEU A 194 -4.39 -39.30 -6.70
C LEU A 194 -2.98 -39.36 -7.32
N PRO A 195 -2.31 -38.21 -7.58
CA PRO A 195 -1.05 -38.20 -8.32
C PRO A 195 0.00 -39.16 -7.78
N PHE A 196 0.23 -39.16 -6.45
CA PHE A 196 1.22 -40.04 -5.84
C PHE A 196 0.86 -41.53 -5.95
N VAL A 197 -0.44 -41.90 -5.94
CA VAL A 197 -0.86 -43.29 -6.16
C VAL A 197 -0.64 -43.65 -7.61
N HIS A 198 -1.13 -42.80 -8.52
CA HIS A 198 -1.06 -42.99 -9.97
C HIS A 198 0.38 -43.21 -10.46
N ASP A 199 1.32 -42.40 -9.96
CA ASP A 199 2.74 -42.51 -10.34
C ASP A 199 3.44 -43.77 -9.80
N ASN A 200 2.87 -44.43 -8.79
CA ASN A 200 3.45 -45.61 -8.12
C ASN A 200 2.73 -46.93 -8.47
N LEU A 201 1.72 -46.92 -9.35
CA LEU A 201 1.10 -48.12 -9.92
C LEU A 201 2.08 -48.85 -10.85
N GLU A 202 1.93 -50.18 -11.01
CA GLU A 202 2.86 -51.18 -11.63
C GLU A 202 3.68 -50.80 -12.90
N ASN A 203 3.43 -49.67 -13.56
CA ASN A 203 3.97 -49.29 -14.87
C ASN A 203 5.10 -48.25 -14.92
N ARG A 204 5.52 -47.67 -13.79
CA ARG A 204 6.39 -46.47 -13.79
C ARG A 204 7.74 -46.63 -13.08
N GLY A 205 8.34 -47.84 -13.15
CA GLY A 205 9.78 -48.05 -12.91
C GLY A 205 10.21 -48.41 -11.49
N GLN A 206 9.40 -48.11 -10.47
CA GLN A 206 9.53 -48.68 -9.12
C GLN A 206 8.20 -49.35 -8.78
N ARG A 207 8.16 -50.68 -8.69
CA ARG A 207 6.93 -51.45 -8.45
C ARG A 207 6.50 -51.27 -7.00
N VAL A 208 5.52 -50.41 -6.74
CA VAL A 208 5.08 -50.08 -5.38
C VAL A 208 3.65 -50.56 -5.12
N PHE A 209 2.69 -50.35 -6.05
CA PHE A 209 1.31 -50.82 -5.89
C PHE A 209 0.81 -51.72 -7.03
N ASP A 210 0.18 -52.84 -6.68
CA ASP A 210 -0.53 -53.72 -7.61
C ASP A 210 -2.01 -53.28 -7.73
N THR A 211 -2.46 -53.07 -8.97
CA THR A 211 -3.82 -52.53 -9.24
C THR A 211 -4.92 -53.46 -8.74
N ARG A 212 -4.70 -54.78 -8.83
CA ARG A 212 -5.66 -55.78 -8.37
C ARG A 212 -5.71 -55.84 -6.85
N GLN A 213 -4.55 -55.84 -6.18
CA GLN A 213 -4.48 -55.81 -4.72
C GLN A 213 -5.13 -54.55 -4.14
N LEU A 214 -4.91 -53.38 -4.74
CA LEU A 214 -5.57 -52.14 -4.31
C LEU A 214 -7.09 -52.23 -4.47
N SER A 215 -7.58 -52.75 -5.60
CA SER A 215 -9.00 -52.99 -5.83
C SER A 215 -9.57 -53.96 -4.80
N ASP A 216 -8.95 -55.13 -4.61
CA ASP A 216 -9.42 -56.14 -3.66
C ASP A 216 -9.42 -55.62 -2.21
N PHE A 217 -8.43 -54.79 -1.85
CA PHE A 217 -8.43 -54.10 -0.55
C PHE A 217 -9.58 -53.09 -0.42
N GLY A 218 -10.03 -52.48 -1.51
CA GLY A 218 -11.22 -51.63 -1.56
C GLY A 218 -12.56 -52.36 -1.41
N ALA A 219 -12.56 -53.68 -1.19
CA ALA A 219 -13.78 -54.42 -0.88
C ALA A 219 -14.44 -53.92 0.43
N LEU A 220 -15.71 -53.55 0.32
CA LEU A 220 -16.60 -53.14 1.39
C LEU A 220 -16.79 -54.27 2.41
N PRO A 221 -16.78 -53.95 3.72
CA PRO A 221 -16.82 -54.97 4.75
C PRO A 221 -18.18 -55.65 4.88
N PHE A 222 -18.19 -56.99 4.82
CA PHE A 222 -19.38 -57.82 4.99
C PHE A 222 -20.15 -57.49 6.28
N HIS A 223 -19.45 -57.27 7.39
CA HIS A 223 -20.10 -57.00 8.69
C HIS A 223 -20.93 -55.70 8.71
N LYS A 224 -20.62 -54.72 7.83
CA LYS A 224 -21.37 -53.46 7.73
C LYS A 224 -22.47 -53.53 6.69
N TYR A 225 -22.23 -54.21 5.56
CA TYR A 225 -23.14 -54.20 4.40
C TYR A 225 -23.95 -55.48 4.22
N GLY A 226 -23.64 -56.56 4.93
CA GLY A 226 -24.39 -57.82 4.88
C GLY A 226 -24.27 -58.62 3.57
N SER A 227 -23.42 -58.19 2.63
CA SER A 227 -23.14 -58.87 1.37
C SER A 227 -21.63 -58.94 1.11
N VAL A 228 -21.20 -59.99 0.41
CA VAL A 228 -19.82 -60.16 -0.01
C VAL A 228 -19.55 -59.25 -1.21
N ASP A 229 -18.42 -58.57 -1.16
CA ASP A 229 -17.96 -57.65 -2.18
C ASP A 229 -16.71 -58.21 -2.86
N GLU A 230 -16.89 -58.86 -4.00
CA GLU A 230 -15.82 -59.49 -4.76
C GLU A 230 -15.80 -59.05 -6.23
N ASN A 231 -14.60 -59.08 -6.82
CA ASN A 231 -14.36 -58.82 -8.24
C ASN A 231 -14.77 -60.03 -9.10
N THR A 232 -16.07 -60.33 -9.19
CA THR A 232 -16.60 -61.60 -9.74
C THR A 232 -16.45 -61.82 -11.25
N TYR A 233 -16.14 -60.79 -12.05
CA TYR A 233 -16.15 -60.88 -13.52
C TYR A 233 -14.77 -60.72 -14.17
N ASP A 234 -13.68 -60.66 -13.39
CA ASP A 234 -12.30 -60.43 -13.87
C ASP A 234 -12.26 -59.46 -15.06
N SER A 235 -12.71 -58.23 -14.83
CA SER A 235 -12.82 -57.23 -15.91
C SER A 235 -12.36 -55.87 -15.45
N TRP A 236 -11.54 -55.27 -16.30
CA TRP A 236 -10.76 -54.08 -16.02
C TRP A 236 -10.97 -53.03 -17.09
N TYR A 237 -11.10 -51.78 -16.67
CA TYR A 237 -11.26 -50.62 -17.53
C TYR A 237 -10.01 -49.79 -17.56
N LEU A 238 -9.63 -49.36 -18.77
CA LEU A 238 -8.79 -48.21 -18.98
C LEU A 238 -9.69 -46.97 -19.07
N VAL A 239 -9.60 -46.09 -18.08
CA VAL A 239 -10.41 -44.89 -17.96
C VAL A 239 -9.54 -43.67 -18.22
N LEU A 240 -9.93 -42.84 -19.19
CA LEU A 240 -9.32 -41.54 -19.45
C LEU A 240 -10.11 -40.46 -18.71
N TRP A 241 -9.38 -39.58 -18.03
CA TRP A 241 -9.93 -38.49 -17.22
C TRP A 241 -9.79 -37.16 -17.95
N ASN A 242 -10.75 -36.27 -17.69
CA ASN A 242 -10.63 -34.87 -18.09
C ASN A 242 -9.62 -34.17 -17.18
N ASP A 243 -8.78 -33.33 -17.77
CA ASP A 243 -7.82 -32.49 -17.05
C ASP A 243 -7.99 -31.00 -17.35
N GLU A 244 -9.00 -30.61 -18.13
CA GLU A 244 -9.31 -29.23 -18.56
C GLU A 244 -8.15 -28.49 -19.28
N ASN A 245 -7.06 -29.20 -19.61
CA ASN A 245 -5.86 -28.61 -20.20
C ASN A 245 -5.71 -28.98 -21.68
N HIS A 246 -5.94 -30.25 -22.00
CA HIS A 246 -5.83 -30.73 -23.38
C HIS A 246 -7.06 -30.35 -24.20
N ASN A 247 -6.84 -29.91 -25.43
CA ASN A 247 -7.94 -29.60 -26.34
C ASN A 247 -8.56 -30.88 -26.94
N TYR A 248 -9.70 -30.71 -27.63
CA TYR A 248 -10.42 -31.84 -28.22
C TYR A 248 -9.58 -32.68 -29.19
N ASP A 249 -8.67 -32.07 -29.95
CA ASP A 249 -7.88 -32.78 -30.97
C ASP A 249 -6.75 -33.61 -30.35
N GLU A 250 -6.13 -33.09 -29.30
CA GLU A 250 -5.15 -33.82 -28.48
C GLU A 250 -5.81 -35.02 -27.81
N ALA A 251 -6.97 -34.82 -27.16
CA ALA A 251 -7.74 -35.90 -26.56
C ALA A 251 -8.17 -36.97 -27.59
N GLN A 252 -8.65 -36.55 -28.76
CA GLN A 252 -9.01 -37.48 -29.84
C GLN A 252 -7.80 -38.29 -30.33
N THR A 253 -6.63 -37.65 -30.43
CA THR A 253 -5.39 -38.32 -30.86
C THR A 253 -4.98 -39.40 -29.86
N ALA A 254 -4.98 -39.08 -28.57
CA ALA A 254 -4.71 -40.03 -27.49
C ALA A 254 -5.71 -41.20 -27.46
N ILE A 255 -7.01 -40.91 -27.59
CA ILE A 255 -8.06 -41.94 -27.64
C ILE A 255 -7.80 -42.90 -28.81
N ARG A 256 -7.49 -42.37 -29.99
CA ARG A 256 -7.21 -43.19 -31.18
C ARG A 256 -5.95 -44.02 -31.02
N ALA A 257 -4.89 -43.44 -30.46
CA ALA A 257 -3.64 -44.15 -30.19
C ALA A 257 -3.87 -45.33 -29.22
N ALA A 258 -4.67 -45.13 -28.18
CA ALA A 258 -4.93 -46.14 -27.16
C ALA A 258 -5.89 -47.25 -27.60
N THR A 259 -6.85 -46.95 -28.48
CA THR A 259 -7.98 -47.83 -28.82
C THR A 259 -8.01 -48.34 -30.25
N GLY A 260 -7.34 -47.67 -31.20
CA GLY A 260 -7.44 -47.95 -32.64
C GLY A 260 -8.77 -47.53 -33.28
N LEU A 261 -9.64 -46.80 -32.56
CA LEU A 261 -10.96 -46.38 -33.05
C LEU A 261 -10.88 -45.33 -34.19
N PRO A 262 -11.91 -45.23 -35.05
CA PRO A 262 -12.01 -44.15 -36.04
C PRO A 262 -12.25 -42.79 -35.37
N ILE A 263 -11.88 -41.70 -36.06
CA ILE A 263 -11.99 -40.31 -35.57
C ILE A 263 -13.41 -39.98 -35.04
N SER A 264 -14.46 -40.40 -35.75
CA SER A 264 -15.85 -40.15 -35.36
C SER A 264 -16.26 -40.81 -34.04
N ALA A 265 -15.61 -41.93 -33.67
CA ALA A 265 -15.84 -42.58 -32.38
C ALA A 265 -15.01 -41.90 -31.28
N ALA A 266 -13.77 -41.51 -31.58
CA ALA A 266 -12.93 -40.73 -30.67
C ALA A 266 -13.55 -39.37 -30.32
N GLU A 267 -14.13 -38.66 -31.30
CA GLU A 267 -14.87 -37.41 -31.07
C GLU A 267 -16.02 -37.59 -30.06
N LYS A 268 -16.79 -38.68 -30.18
CA LYS A 268 -17.90 -38.98 -29.25
C LYS A 268 -17.38 -39.24 -27.84
N ILE A 269 -16.28 -39.99 -27.71
CA ILE A 269 -15.64 -40.27 -26.42
C ILE A 269 -15.09 -38.97 -25.81
N ALA A 270 -14.39 -38.14 -26.58
CA ALA A 270 -13.87 -36.85 -26.12
C ALA A 270 -15.00 -35.92 -25.62
N ARG A 271 -16.12 -35.83 -26.34
CA ARG A 271 -17.31 -35.09 -25.88
C ARG A 271 -17.91 -35.68 -24.59
N LEU A 272 -17.90 -37.00 -24.44
CA LEU A 272 -18.35 -37.65 -23.22
C LEU A 272 -17.44 -37.35 -22.04
N ILE A 273 -16.11 -37.35 -22.24
CA ILE A 273 -15.12 -36.98 -21.23
C ILE A 273 -15.36 -35.54 -20.77
N ASN A 274 -15.46 -34.59 -21.71
CA ASN A 274 -15.77 -33.20 -21.37
C ASN A 274 -17.12 -33.06 -20.62
N ALA A 275 -18.15 -33.81 -21.01
CA ALA A 275 -19.48 -33.71 -20.39
C ALA A 275 -19.64 -34.46 -19.05
N SER A 276 -18.76 -35.42 -18.73
CA SER A 276 -18.90 -36.28 -17.55
C SER A 276 -17.68 -36.32 -16.63
N GLY A 277 -16.54 -35.80 -17.08
CA GLY A 277 -15.24 -35.80 -16.41
C GLY A 277 -14.37 -37.02 -16.74
N ARG A 278 -14.91 -38.08 -17.37
CA ARG A 278 -14.17 -39.31 -17.69
C ARG A 278 -14.88 -40.22 -18.68
N ALA A 279 -14.16 -41.13 -19.32
CA ALA A 279 -14.76 -42.21 -20.10
C ALA A 279 -13.89 -43.47 -20.13
N VAL A 280 -14.54 -44.62 -20.31
CA VAL A 280 -13.86 -45.91 -20.56
C VAL A 280 -13.37 -45.92 -22.00
N LEU A 281 -12.07 -46.12 -22.19
CA LEU A 281 -11.44 -46.28 -23.50
C LEU A 281 -11.41 -47.73 -23.96
N LYS A 282 -11.08 -48.64 -23.04
CA LYS A 282 -10.88 -50.05 -23.34
C LYS A 282 -11.22 -50.94 -22.14
N GLU A 283 -11.66 -52.15 -22.42
CA GLU A 283 -12.04 -53.18 -21.45
C GLU A 283 -11.22 -54.46 -21.75
N GLU A 284 -10.65 -55.07 -20.72
CA GLU A 284 -9.89 -56.34 -20.81
C GLU A 284 -10.16 -57.21 -19.58
N THR A 285 -9.73 -58.48 -19.61
CA THR A 285 -9.89 -59.41 -18.48
C THR A 285 -8.77 -59.32 -17.43
N GLU A 286 -7.63 -58.75 -17.78
CA GLU A 286 -6.49 -58.57 -16.88
C GLU A 286 -5.97 -57.13 -16.93
N PRO A 287 -5.59 -56.50 -15.79
CA PRO A 287 -5.07 -55.14 -15.77
C PRO A 287 -3.84 -54.98 -16.66
N ARG A 288 -2.98 -56.01 -16.70
CA ARG A 288 -1.72 -56.01 -17.46
C ARG A 288 -1.91 -55.93 -18.98
N ALA A 289 -3.08 -56.31 -19.49
CA ALA A 289 -3.39 -56.21 -20.92
C ALA A 289 -3.66 -54.76 -21.37
N LEU A 290 -3.95 -53.85 -20.43
CA LEU A 290 -4.28 -52.44 -20.71
C LEU A 290 -3.05 -51.52 -20.68
N LEU A 291 -1.90 -52.00 -20.18
CA LEU A 291 -0.71 -51.17 -19.93
C LEU A 291 -0.13 -50.55 -21.21
N SER A 292 -0.20 -51.25 -22.34
CA SER A 292 0.25 -50.74 -23.65
C SER A 292 -0.66 -49.61 -24.13
N SER A 293 -1.98 -49.80 -24.06
CA SER A 293 -2.99 -48.78 -24.38
C SER A 293 -2.89 -47.56 -23.46
N GLN A 294 -2.64 -47.77 -22.16
CA GLN A 294 -2.42 -46.69 -21.20
C GLN A 294 -1.22 -45.83 -21.60
N LYS A 295 -0.05 -46.45 -21.87
CA LYS A 295 1.15 -45.71 -22.30
C LYS A 295 0.94 -44.90 -23.58
N LEU A 296 0.11 -45.40 -24.50
CA LEU A 296 -0.23 -44.69 -25.74
C LEU A 296 -1.18 -43.51 -25.48
N ALA A 297 -2.15 -43.66 -24.57
CA ALA A 297 -3.06 -42.59 -24.19
C ALA A 297 -2.35 -41.44 -23.45
N GLU A 298 -1.38 -41.78 -22.60
CA GLU A 298 -0.66 -40.82 -21.75
C GLU A 298 0.59 -40.21 -22.43
N ALA A 299 0.87 -40.55 -23.69
CA ALA A 299 2.10 -40.15 -24.39
C ALA A 299 2.29 -38.62 -24.42
N ASP A 300 1.19 -37.86 -24.48
CA ASP A 300 1.18 -36.41 -24.52
C ASP A 300 0.87 -35.76 -23.15
N GLY A 301 0.77 -36.55 -22.06
CA GLY A 301 0.59 -36.04 -20.68
C GLY A 301 -0.82 -36.16 -20.10
N LEU A 302 -1.78 -36.73 -20.83
CA LEU A 302 -3.11 -37.08 -20.31
C LEU A 302 -3.03 -38.13 -19.19
N VAL A 303 -4.04 -38.17 -18.32
CA VAL A 303 -4.10 -39.10 -17.18
C VAL A 303 -5.09 -40.25 -17.46
N CYS A 304 -4.60 -41.49 -17.44
CA CYS A 304 -5.42 -42.69 -17.59
C CYS A 304 -5.24 -43.65 -16.42
N THR A 305 -6.31 -44.07 -15.78
CA THR A 305 -6.25 -45.07 -14.70
C THR A 305 -6.77 -46.42 -15.16
N ILE A 306 -6.13 -47.50 -14.71
CA ILE A 306 -6.68 -48.85 -14.82
C ILE A 306 -7.42 -49.17 -13.52
N MET A 307 -8.68 -49.56 -13.61
CA MET A 307 -9.51 -49.90 -12.44
C MET A 307 -10.45 -51.06 -12.75
N SER A 308 -10.90 -51.76 -11.72
CA SER A 308 -11.86 -52.85 -11.91
C SER A 308 -13.21 -52.29 -12.39
N ARG A 309 -13.94 -53.08 -13.17
CA ARG A 309 -15.33 -52.75 -13.55
C ARG A 309 -16.21 -52.53 -12.31
N ARG A 310 -15.94 -53.29 -11.24
CA ARG A 310 -16.63 -53.19 -9.95
C ARG A 310 -16.48 -51.80 -9.33
N ASP A 311 -15.25 -51.31 -9.20
CA ASP A 311 -14.96 -50.02 -8.57
C ASP A 311 -15.52 -48.86 -9.41
N TYR A 312 -15.42 -48.96 -10.73
CA TYR A 312 -16.02 -47.98 -11.64
C TYR A 312 -17.53 -47.82 -11.41
N VAL A 313 -18.27 -48.93 -11.30
CA VAL A 313 -19.72 -48.90 -11.06
C VAL A 313 -20.08 -48.45 -9.64
N ARG A 314 -19.24 -48.73 -8.64
CA ARG A 314 -19.45 -48.18 -7.29
C ARG A 314 -19.42 -46.67 -7.26
N GLU A 315 -18.43 -46.07 -7.93
CA GLU A 315 -18.35 -44.62 -8.05
C GLU A 315 -19.55 -44.04 -8.80
N MET A 316 -20.16 -44.81 -9.72
CA MET A 316 -21.42 -44.43 -10.34
C MET A 316 -22.60 -44.51 -9.37
N ILE A 317 -22.67 -45.51 -8.49
CA ILE A 317 -23.66 -45.55 -7.41
C ILE A 317 -23.49 -44.34 -6.51
N VAL A 318 -22.25 -44.00 -6.12
CA VAL A 318 -21.96 -42.78 -5.35
C VAL A 318 -22.49 -41.53 -6.04
N GLY A 319 -22.24 -41.38 -7.35
CA GLY A 319 -22.81 -40.28 -8.13
C GLY A 319 -24.34 -40.29 -8.18
N ALA A 320 -24.98 -41.46 -8.25
CA ALA A 320 -26.44 -41.58 -8.20
C ALA A 320 -27.01 -41.21 -6.83
N ILE A 321 -26.36 -41.63 -5.73
CA ILE A 321 -26.73 -41.29 -4.36
C ILE A 321 -26.65 -39.78 -4.15
N LEU A 322 -25.53 -39.15 -4.50
CA LEU A 322 -25.37 -37.70 -4.34
C LEU A 322 -26.34 -36.91 -5.21
N ASN A 323 -26.72 -37.44 -6.38
CA ASN A 323 -27.77 -36.82 -7.21
C ASN A 323 -29.14 -36.92 -6.53
N TRP A 324 -29.45 -38.08 -5.93
CA TRP A 324 -30.69 -38.26 -5.16
C TRP A 324 -30.73 -37.32 -3.94
N VAL A 325 -29.62 -37.18 -3.22
CA VAL A 325 -29.50 -36.22 -2.11
C VAL A 325 -29.77 -34.79 -2.58
N CYS A 326 -29.20 -34.37 -3.72
CA CYS A 326 -29.49 -33.06 -4.30
C CYS A 326 -30.97 -32.87 -4.64
N ASP A 327 -31.63 -33.92 -5.16
CA ASP A 327 -33.05 -33.86 -5.51
C ASP A 327 -33.94 -33.68 -4.26
N ILE A 328 -33.62 -34.34 -3.14
CA ILE A 328 -34.43 -34.25 -1.90
C ILE A 328 -34.21 -32.94 -1.14
N ILE A 329 -33.01 -32.36 -1.16
CA ILE A 329 -32.73 -31.06 -0.50
C ILE A 329 -33.19 -29.86 -1.34
N THR A 330 -33.55 -30.08 -2.60
CA THR A 330 -34.15 -29.08 -3.49
C THR A 330 -35.60 -29.43 -3.88
N PHE A 331 -36.22 -30.35 -3.13
CA PHE A 331 -37.52 -30.92 -3.47
C PHE A 331 -38.60 -29.83 -3.55
N SER A 332 -39.17 -29.65 -4.74
CA SER A 332 -40.07 -28.52 -5.04
C SER A 332 -41.51 -28.73 -4.63
N SER A 333 -41.96 -29.98 -4.49
CA SER A 333 -43.37 -30.29 -4.23
C SER A 333 -43.75 -30.23 -2.76
N ASN A 334 -42.79 -30.38 -1.84
CA ASN A 334 -43.04 -30.43 -0.40
C ASN A 334 -41.91 -29.74 0.36
N SER A 335 -42.19 -28.51 0.84
CA SER A 335 -41.21 -27.71 1.57
C SER A 335 -40.88 -28.27 2.95
N ALA A 336 -41.82 -28.92 3.65
CA ALA A 336 -41.55 -29.52 4.95
C ALA A 336 -40.55 -30.68 4.86
N PHE A 337 -40.75 -31.59 3.89
CA PHE A 337 -39.80 -32.66 3.61
C PHE A 337 -38.42 -32.12 3.22
N ARG A 338 -38.37 -31.14 2.31
CA ARG A 338 -37.11 -30.53 1.85
C ARG A 338 -36.28 -29.97 3.00
N GLU A 339 -36.91 -29.16 3.86
CA GLU A 339 -36.22 -28.49 4.96
C GLU A 339 -35.84 -29.49 6.07
N GLU A 340 -36.64 -30.53 6.33
CA GLU A 340 -36.23 -31.61 7.23
C GLU A 340 -35.03 -32.40 6.67
N CYS A 341 -35.00 -32.70 5.36
CA CYS A 341 -33.84 -33.33 4.74
C CYS A 341 -32.56 -32.51 4.90
N LYS A 342 -32.62 -31.18 4.69
CA LYS A 342 -31.47 -30.29 4.93
C LYS A 342 -31.03 -30.31 6.39
N LYS A 343 -31.98 -30.28 7.33
CA LYS A 343 -31.70 -30.33 8.77
C LYS A 343 -31.00 -31.63 9.17
N GLN A 344 -31.54 -32.79 8.77
CA GLN A 344 -30.94 -34.08 9.07
C GLN A 344 -29.57 -34.25 8.42
N LEU A 345 -29.39 -33.72 7.21
CA LEU A 345 -28.12 -33.67 6.51
C LEU A 345 -27.08 -32.86 7.30
N GLY A 346 -27.45 -31.70 7.84
CA GLY A 346 -26.59 -30.88 8.71
C GLY A 346 -26.16 -31.63 9.97
N ILE A 347 -27.11 -32.24 10.68
CA ILE A 347 -26.84 -33.05 11.88
C ILE A 347 -25.85 -34.18 11.56
N LEU A 348 -26.05 -34.88 10.44
CA LEU A 348 -25.22 -36.03 10.05
C LEU A 348 -23.81 -35.62 9.64
N LEU A 349 -23.69 -34.61 8.77
CA LEU A 349 -22.42 -34.23 8.16
C LEU A 349 -21.51 -33.46 9.12
N LEU A 350 -22.08 -32.64 10.00
CA LEU A 350 -21.34 -31.85 10.98
C LEU A 350 -20.99 -32.64 12.25
N LYS A 351 -21.52 -33.86 12.43
CA LYS A 351 -21.21 -34.70 13.59
C LYS A 351 -19.72 -35.04 13.63
N PRO A 352 -19.00 -34.73 14.73
CA PRO A 352 -17.59 -35.03 14.86
C PRO A 352 -17.32 -36.54 15.06
N SER A 353 -16.05 -36.90 14.91
CA SER A 353 -15.49 -38.22 15.19
C SER A 353 -16.13 -39.34 14.36
N TYR A 354 -16.17 -39.14 13.04
CA TYR A 354 -16.58 -40.18 12.11
C TYR A 354 -15.50 -41.26 12.00
N GLU A 355 -15.91 -42.53 12.05
CA GLU A 355 -15.02 -43.68 11.87
C GLU A 355 -15.40 -44.42 10.59
N PHE A 356 -14.40 -44.69 9.76
CA PHE A 356 -14.58 -45.52 8.57
C PHE A 356 -14.82 -46.98 8.95
N SER A 357 -15.60 -47.68 8.13
CA SER A 357 -15.84 -49.12 8.33
C SER A 357 -14.60 -49.98 8.09
N LYS A 358 -13.66 -49.45 7.31
CA LYS A 358 -12.39 -50.06 6.95
C LYS A 358 -11.40 -48.95 6.59
N SER A 359 -10.18 -49.07 7.09
CA SER A 359 -9.10 -48.11 6.83
C SER A 359 -8.02 -48.71 5.94
N LEU A 360 -7.32 -47.86 5.17
CA LEU A 360 -6.09 -48.24 4.48
C LEU A 360 -4.99 -48.51 5.52
N SER A 361 -4.31 -49.65 5.42
CA SER A 361 -3.20 -49.97 6.33
C SER A 361 -1.89 -49.33 5.85
N SER A 362 -1.14 -48.72 6.76
CA SER A 362 0.21 -48.21 6.43
C SER A 362 1.15 -49.32 5.94
N GLU A 363 0.91 -50.59 6.31
CA GLU A 363 1.68 -51.74 5.84
C GLU A 363 1.54 -51.99 4.33
N MET A 364 0.48 -51.46 3.69
CA MET A 364 0.28 -51.55 2.25
C MET A 364 1.25 -50.66 1.46
N PHE A 365 1.85 -49.67 2.12
CA PHE A 365 2.76 -48.71 1.52
C PHE A 365 4.19 -49.23 1.71
N PRO A 366 4.93 -49.51 0.63
CA PRO A 366 6.32 -49.97 0.74
C PRO A 366 7.18 -48.99 1.53
N SER A 367 8.12 -49.52 2.31
CA SER A 367 9.06 -48.71 3.11
C SER A 367 9.95 -47.79 2.27
N SER A 368 9.96 -47.94 0.94
CA SER A 368 10.62 -47.05 0.00
C SER A 368 9.90 -45.71 -0.21
N ILE A 369 8.61 -45.61 0.14
CA ILE A 369 7.87 -44.34 0.09
C ILE A 369 8.35 -43.47 1.27
N THR A 370 9.19 -42.48 0.97
CA THR A 370 9.63 -41.51 1.97
C THR A 370 8.52 -40.50 2.26
N GLN A 371 8.38 -40.09 3.52
CA GLN A 371 7.42 -39.07 3.96
C GLN A 371 5.95 -39.43 3.62
N LEU A 372 5.53 -40.68 3.84
CA LEU A 372 4.15 -41.14 3.61
C LEU A 372 3.09 -40.22 4.22
N ALA A 373 3.30 -39.72 5.44
CA ALA A 373 2.41 -38.77 6.09
C ALA A 373 2.20 -37.49 5.25
N ASP A 374 3.26 -36.93 4.65
CA ASP A 374 3.21 -35.74 3.79
C ASP A 374 2.41 -36.00 2.51
N GLN A 375 2.59 -37.16 1.89
CA GLN A 375 1.80 -37.59 0.73
C GLN A 375 0.32 -37.78 1.09
N CYS A 376 0.04 -38.35 2.27
CA CYS A 376 -1.32 -38.53 2.77
C CYS A 376 -2.00 -37.19 3.02
N PHE A 377 -1.29 -36.25 3.66
CA PHE A 377 -1.80 -34.90 3.88
C PHE A 377 -2.12 -34.18 2.57
N ARG A 378 -1.18 -34.15 1.61
CA ARG A 378 -1.36 -33.49 0.30
C ARG A 378 -2.51 -34.05 -0.52
N SER A 379 -2.88 -35.30 -0.30
CA SER A 379 -3.87 -36.03 -1.11
C SER A 379 -5.16 -36.36 -0.37
N GLY A 380 -5.30 -35.91 0.89
CA GLY A 380 -6.44 -36.25 1.73
C GLY A 380 -6.57 -37.74 2.03
N LEU A 381 -5.48 -38.51 2.02
CA LEU A 381 -5.50 -39.96 2.22
C LEU A 381 -5.58 -40.32 3.70
N VAL A 382 -6.55 -41.16 4.07
CA VAL A 382 -6.73 -41.63 5.45
C VAL A 382 -6.03 -42.98 5.60
N VAL A 383 -5.02 -43.06 6.47
CA VAL A 383 -4.22 -44.28 6.73
C VAL A 383 -4.32 -44.64 8.21
N ASP A 384 -4.51 -45.91 8.50
CA ASP A 384 -4.72 -46.45 9.85
C ASP A 384 -5.84 -45.76 10.63
N GLY A 385 -6.85 -45.26 9.90
CA GLY A 385 -8.01 -44.55 10.47
C GLY A 385 -7.71 -43.11 10.88
N VAL A 386 -6.53 -42.60 10.60
CA VAL A 386 -6.10 -41.24 10.94
C VAL A 386 -5.79 -40.47 9.67
N LEU A 387 -6.22 -39.21 9.64
CA LEU A 387 -5.77 -38.25 8.64
C LEU A 387 -4.75 -37.35 9.32
N ASP A 388 -3.47 -37.59 9.06
CA ASP A 388 -2.39 -36.83 9.69
C ASP A 388 -2.61 -35.33 9.45
N ASP A 389 -2.70 -34.57 10.54
CA ASP A 389 -2.73 -33.11 10.49
C ASP A 389 -1.29 -32.60 10.37
N LEU A 390 -0.83 -32.59 9.13
CA LEU A 390 0.35 -31.86 8.75
C LEU A 390 -0.03 -30.43 8.37
N SER A 391 -0.90 -29.74 9.11
CA SER A 391 -0.92 -28.28 9.02
C SER A 391 0.52 -27.74 9.15
N PRO A 392 0.85 -26.58 8.57
CA PRO A 392 2.21 -26.04 8.57
C PRO A 392 2.79 -25.69 9.95
N LEU A 393 2.00 -25.85 11.02
CA LEU A 393 2.51 -25.94 12.40
C LEU A 393 3.33 -27.23 12.62
N SER A 394 3.13 -28.25 11.77
CA SER A 394 3.77 -29.57 11.75
C SER A 394 4.69 -29.81 10.53
N ILE A 395 4.50 -29.12 9.37
CA ILE A 395 5.34 -29.27 8.15
C ILE A 395 6.65 -28.45 8.23
N VAL A 396 7.08 -28.06 9.42
CA VAL A 396 8.45 -27.63 9.65
C VAL A 396 9.33 -28.87 9.53
N LYS A 397 9.94 -29.11 8.35
CA LYS A 397 11.05 -30.07 8.22
C LYS A 397 12.11 -29.75 9.29
N PRO A 398 12.94 -30.72 9.72
CA PRO A 398 14.12 -30.42 10.54
C PRO A 398 15.03 -29.32 9.96
N ASP A 399 14.94 -29.11 8.64
CA ASP A 399 15.70 -28.12 7.85
C ASP A 399 14.83 -26.96 7.31
N PHE A 400 13.56 -26.85 7.73
CA PHE A 400 12.77 -25.64 7.52
C PHE A 400 13.43 -24.54 8.36
N SER A 401 14.09 -23.60 7.69
CA SER A 401 14.93 -22.59 8.33
C SER A 401 14.35 -21.23 8.00
N LEU A 402 13.50 -20.70 8.88
CA LEU A 402 12.95 -19.36 8.76
C LEU A 402 13.96 -18.30 9.23
N ASP A 403 15.23 -18.40 8.85
CA ASP A 403 16.37 -17.90 9.64
C ASP A 403 16.33 -18.44 11.08
N ARG A 404 17.42 -19.06 11.57
CA ARG A 404 17.54 -19.71 12.90
C ARG A 404 17.12 -18.86 14.13
N LEU A 405 16.78 -17.58 13.94
CA LEU A 405 16.30 -16.64 14.94
C LEU A 405 14.77 -16.63 15.08
N ILE A 406 13.96 -16.91 14.05
CA ILE A 406 12.48 -16.95 14.15
C ILE A 406 11.98 -18.32 14.62
N ASP A 407 12.71 -19.39 14.31
CA ASP A 407 12.41 -20.77 14.75
C ASP A 407 12.36 -20.94 16.28
N ARG A 408 12.92 -19.98 17.04
CA ARG A 408 12.84 -19.94 18.53
C ARG A 408 11.64 -19.14 19.06
N PHE A 409 10.98 -18.34 18.22
CA PHE A 409 9.78 -17.55 18.59
C PHE A 409 8.48 -18.23 18.18
N VAL A 410 8.53 -19.11 17.18
CA VAL A 410 7.42 -19.97 16.78
C VAL A 410 7.65 -21.33 17.42
N THR A 411 7.14 -21.50 18.65
CA THR A 411 6.90 -22.85 19.15
C THR A 411 5.46 -23.15 18.75
N PRO A 412 5.20 -23.93 17.70
CA PRO A 412 3.84 -24.16 17.24
C PRO A 412 3.02 -24.71 18.41
N TYR A 413 1.96 -24.00 18.80
CA TYR A 413 0.96 -24.63 19.64
C TYR A 413 0.37 -25.76 18.79
N LYS A 414 0.50 -27.01 19.24
CA LYS A 414 -0.21 -28.14 18.62
C LYS A 414 -1.70 -27.84 18.73
N VAL A 415 -2.30 -27.32 17.67
CA VAL A 415 -3.75 -27.10 17.60
C VAL A 415 -4.40 -28.48 17.51
N LYS A 416 -4.59 -29.10 18.69
CA LYS A 416 -5.41 -30.28 18.88
C LYS A 416 -6.87 -29.85 18.77
N ARG A 417 -7.48 -29.99 17.60
CA ARG A 417 -8.87 -30.44 17.40
C ARG A 417 -9.23 -30.22 15.93
N ARG A 418 -9.17 -31.32 15.17
CA ARG A 418 -10.04 -31.53 14.02
C ARG A 418 -11.30 -32.18 14.55
N HIS A 419 -12.44 -31.85 13.95
CA HIS A 419 -13.69 -32.55 14.26
C HIS A 419 -13.71 -33.96 13.68
N ASP A 420 -12.96 -34.22 12.60
CA ASP A 420 -12.96 -35.48 11.84
C ASP A 420 -14.39 -35.90 11.49
N SER A 421 -15.17 -34.94 10.98
CA SER A 421 -16.56 -35.12 10.62
C SER A 421 -16.70 -35.69 9.20
N ARG A 422 -17.90 -36.21 8.88
CA ARG A 422 -18.23 -36.62 7.50
C ARG A 422 -18.09 -35.47 6.51
N LEU A 423 -18.41 -34.24 6.92
CA LEU A 423 -18.19 -33.03 6.11
C LEU A 423 -16.70 -32.88 5.75
N GLN A 424 -15.81 -32.93 6.73
CA GLN A 424 -14.37 -32.74 6.50
C GLN A 424 -13.82 -33.81 5.55
N TYR A 425 -14.16 -35.08 5.75
CA TYR A 425 -13.76 -36.14 4.83
C TYR A 425 -14.33 -35.96 3.42
N LEU A 426 -15.59 -35.55 3.29
CA LEU A 426 -16.20 -35.30 1.98
C LEU A 426 -15.52 -34.14 1.24
N LEU A 427 -15.09 -33.09 1.95
CA LEU A 427 -14.31 -31.98 1.39
C LEU A 427 -12.94 -32.47 0.88
N TYR A 428 -12.21 -33.29 1.66
CA TYR A 428 -10.91 -33.82 1.21
C TYR A 428 -11.05 -34.80 0.04
N PHE A 429 -12.14 -35.58 0.02
CA PHE A 429 -12.39 -36.59 -1.01
C PHE A 429 -12.96 -36.01 -2.30
N GLU A 430 -13.32 -34.72 -2.32
CA GLU A 430 -13.90 -34.05 -3.48
C GLU A 430 -13.06 -34.26 -4.75
N ILE A 431 -11.73 -34.22 -4.62
CA ILE A 431 -10.78 -34.41 -5.73
C ILE A 431 -10.87 -35.79 -6.39
N ARG A 432 -11.44 -36.80 -5.71
CA ARG A 432 -11.58 -38.18 -6.22
C ARG A 432 -12.80 -38.34 -7.12
N PHE A 433 -13.74 -37.40 -7.05
CA PHE A 433 -14.98 -37.45 -7.82
C PHE A 433 -14.81 -36.93 -9.25
N PRO A 434 -15.55 -37.48 -10.23
CA PRO A 434 -15.60 -36.91 -11.58
C PRO A 434 -16.41 -35.59 -11.61
N LEU A 435 -16.20 -34.77 -12.65
CA LEU A 435 -16.85 -33.48 -12.90
C LEU A 435 -18.32 -33.40 -12.45
N ARG A 436 -19.17 -34.33 -12.89
CA ARG A 436 -20.62 -34.30 -12.56
C ARG A 436 -20.86 -34.46 -11.06
N THR A 437 -20.11 -35.33 -10.40
CA THR A 437 -20.27 -35.60 -8.98
C THR A 437 -19.74 -34.44 -8.13
N ARG A 438 -18.64 -33.80 -8.54
CA ARG A 438 -18.14 -32.57 -7.89
C ARG A 438 -19.18 -31.44 -7.90
N LYS A 439 -19.87 -31.26 -9.03
CA LYS A 439 -20.98 -30.29 -9.14
C LYS A 439 -22.14 -30.60 -8.18
N LEU A 440 -22.37 -31.87 -7.83
CA LEU A 440 -23.37 -32.26 -6.84
C LEU A 440 -22.90 -31.96 -5.42
N CYS A 441 -21.63 -32.23 -5.09
CA CYS A 441 -21.04 -31.87 -3.80
C CYS A 441 -21.18 -30.38 -3.50
N ARG A 442 -20.93 -29.51 -4.50
CA ARG A 442 -21.16 -28.06 -4.38
C ARG A 442 -22.58 -27.74 -3.90
N LYS A 443 -23.62 -28.33 -4.51
CA LYS A 443 -25.02 -28.10 -4.12
C LYS A 443 -25.29 -28.57 -2.69
N ILE A 444 -24.74 -29.71 -2.30
CA ILE A 444 -24.86 -30.27 -0.95
C ILE A 444 -24.22 -29.33 0.08
N PHE A 445 -23.00 -28.85 -0.16
CA PHE A 445 -22.32 -27.93 0.76
C PHE A 445 -23.06 -26.59 0.91
N LEU A 446 -23.54 -26.01 -0.20
CA LEU A 446 -24.33 -24.78 -0.14
C LEU A 446 -25.64 -24.97 0.64
N ALA A 447 -26.30 -26.12 0.50
CA ALA A 447 -27.52 -26.42 1.24
C ALA A 447 -27.30 -26.60 2.76
N LEU A 448 -26.07 -26.84 3.22
CA LEU A 448 -25.70 -26.88 4.65
C LEU A 448 -25.46 -25.49 5.24
N ILE A 449 -25.04 -24.55 4.39
CA ILE A 449 -24.84 -23.14 4.77
C ILE A 449 -26.22 -22.46 4.89
N GLY A 450 -27.16 -22.82 4.02
CA GLY A 450 -28.58 -22.49 4.18
C GLY A 450 -29.24 -23.37 5.26
N GLY A 451 -30.24 -22.84 5.99
CA GLY A 451 -30.90 -23.54 7.09
C GLY A 451 -30.64 -22.91 8.46
N GLU A 452 -30.32 -23.71 9.48
CA GLU A 452 -30.16 -23.20 10.86
C GLU A 452 -28.86 -22.39 11.03
N GLN A 453 -28.93 -21.23 11.68
CA GLN A 453 -27.77 -20.37 11.94
C GLN A 453 -26.62 -21.11 12.66
N ALA A 454 -26.98 -22.01 13.58
CA ALA A 454 -26.02 -22.84 14.30
C ALA A 454 -25.27 -23.80 13.36
N SER A 455 -25.93 -24.35 12.35
CA SER A 455 -25.32 -25.21 11.33
C SER A 455 -24.33 -24.45 10.46
N LYS A 456 -24.67 -23.22 10.02
CA LYS A 456 -23.74 -22.34 9.28
C LYS A 456 -22.46 -22.07 10.09
N ALA A 457 -22.62 -21.74 11.38
CA ALA A 457 -21.49 -21.47 12.26
C ALA A 457 -20.59 -22.70 12.49
N GLN A 458 -21.20 -23.88 12.71
CA GLN A 458 -20.46 -25.15 12.85
C GLN A 458 -19.76 -25.56 11.54
N PHE A 459 -20.42 -25.36 10.40
CA PHE A 459 -19.83 -25.57 9.08
C PHE A 459 -18.60 -24.68 8.91
N ALA A 460 -18.69 -23.39 9.24
CA ALA A 460 -17.57 -22.47 9.14
C ALA A 460 -16.38 -22.90 10.00
N ASP A 461 -16.59 -23.29 11.26
CA ASP A 461 -15.52 -23.76 12.14
C ASP A 461 -14.81 -25.00 11.54
N GLN A 462 -15.57 -26.00 11.10
CA GLN A 462 -15.00 -27.23 10.53
C GLN A 462 -14.35 -27.01 9.17
N TYR A 463 -14.86 -26.07 8.36
CA TYR A 463 -14.24 -25.67 7.10
C TYR A 463 -12.89 -24.98 7.33
N ILE A 464 -12.81 -24.06 8.30
CA ILE A 464 -11.57 -23.37 8.66
C ILE A 464 -10.54 -24.34 9.25
N GLU A 465 -10.98 -25.35 10.01
CA GLU A 465 -10.12 -26.46 10.42
C GLU A 465 -9.57 -27.27 9.24
N ALA A 466 -10.40 -27.50 8.21
CA ALA A 466 -10.01 -28.23 7.02
C ALA A 466 -9.17 -27.42 6.03
N TYR A 467 -9.20 -26.09 6.12
CA TYR A 467 -8.71 -25.17 5.11
C TYR A 467 -7.24 -25.41 4.75
N SER A 468 -6.37 -25.68 5.73
CA SER A 468 -4.95 -25.90 5.46
C SER A 468 -4.73 -27.09 4.51
N GLN A 469 -5.43 -28.20 4.73
CA GLN A 469 -5.30 -29.37 3.90
C GLN A 469 -5.98 -29.17 2.53
N LEU A 470 -7.14 -28.51 2.50
CA LEU A 470 -7.84 -28.19 1.25
C LEU A 470 -7.01 -27.29 0.33
N LEU A 471 -6.34 -26.29 0.88
CA LEU A 471 -5.46 -25.40 0.11
C LEU A 471 -4.29 -26.17 -0.52
N ILE A 472 -3.66 -27.08 0.24
CA ILE A 472 -2.54 -27.89 -0.27
C ILE A 472 -3.01 -28.92 -1.29
N ILE A 473 -4.15 -29.57 -1.06
CA ILE A 473 -4.80 -30.45 -2.03
C ILE A 473 -5.06 -29.69 -3.34
N SER A 474 -5.68 -28.51 -3.26
CA SER A 474 -5.98 -27.68 -4.43
C SER A 474 -4.73 -27.25 -5.18
N ALA A 475 -3.62 -27.01 -4.47
CA ALA A 475 -2.37 -26.56 -5.09
C ALA A 475 -1.60 -27.70 -5.76
N LEU A 476 -1.59 -28.91 -5.17
CA LEU A 476 -0.62 -29.96 -5.51
C LEU A 476 -1.21 -31.30 -5.91
N SER A 477 -2.51 -31.52 -5.72
CA SER A 477 -3.13 -32.83 -5.96
C SER A 477 -4.42 -32.79 -6.76
N ASP A 478 -5.13 -31.66 -6.79
CA ASP A 478 -6.34 -31.51 -7.59
C ASP A 478 -6.01 -31.46 -9.09
N ARG A 479 -6.80 -32.17 -9.89
CA ARG A 479 -6.69 -32.24 -11.35
C ARG A 479 -7.61 -31.33 -12.11
N GLU A 480 -8.64 -30.86 -11.44
CA GLU A 480 -9.66 -29.99 -11.99
C GLU A 480 -9.88 -28.89 -10.95
N GLU A 481 -8.84 -28.12 -10.60
CA GLU A 481 -8.88 -27.11 -9.52
C GLU A 481 -9.88 -25.97 -9.79
N ALA A 482 -10.29 -25.81 -11.04
CA ALA A 482 -11.39 -24.91 -11.44
C ALA A 482 -12.76 -25.39 -10.93
N LEU A 483 -12.89 -26.67 -10.56
CA LEU A 483 -14.13 -27.27 -10.03
C LEU A 483 -14.16 -27.35 -8.51
N SER A 484 -13.10 -26.92 -7.83
CA SER A 484 -13.02 -26.95 -6.36
C SER A 484 -14.23 -26.25 -5.74
N CYS A 485 -14.87 -26.91 -4.78
CA CYS A 485 -16.01 -26.31 -4.08
C CYS A 485 -15.60 -25.12 -3.19
N MET A 486 -14.31 -24.95 -2.91
CA MET A 486 -13.79 -23.86 -2.08
C MET A 486 -14.21 -22.48 -2.61
N ASP A 487 -14.20 -22.30 -3.94
CA ASP A 487 -14.55 -21.03 -4.59
C ASP A 487 -15.98 -20.57 -4.24
N HIS A 488 -16.90 -21.52 -4.06
CA HIS A 488 -18.29 -21.23 -3.70
C HIS A 488 -18.48 -21.12 -2.20
N ILE A 489 -17.82 -21.97 -1.41
CA ILE A 489 -17.93 -21.95 0.05
C ILE A 489 -17.40 -20.62 0.61
N ARG A 490 -16.22 -20.19 0.18
CA ARG A 490 -15.57 -18.97 0.70
C ARG A 490 -16.38 -17.70 0.45
N VAL A 491 -17.07 -17.59 -0.70
CA VAL A 491 -17.92 -16.45 -1.03
C VAL A 491 -19.17 -16.39 -0.14
N GLN A 492 -19.62 -17.52 0.42
CA GLN A 492 -20.78 -17.56 1.32
C GLN A 492 -20.39 -17.40 2.80
N LEU A 493 -19.13 -17.70 3.15
CA LEU A 493 -18.65 -17.68 4.53
C LEU A 493 -17.79 -16.45 4.84
N LEU A 494 -16.80 -16.15 4.00
CA LEU A 494 -15.79 -15.11 4.27
C LEU A 494 -16.21 -13.72 3.79
N THR A 495 -17.34 -13.59 3.10
CA THR A 495 -17.97 -12.28 2.87
C THR A 495 -18.74 -11.79 4.09
N CYS A 496 -19.12 -12.71 4.98
CA CYS A 496 -19.88 -12.42 6.20
C CYS A 496 -18.96 -11.86 7.31
N PRO A 497 -19.17 -10.59 7.74
CA PRO A 497 -18.35 -9.95 8.76
C PRO A 497 -18.28 -10.70 10.10
N ARG A 498 -19.40 -11.29 10.52
CA ARG A 498 -19.48 -12.04 11.78
C ARG A 498 -18.74 -13.38 11.75
N THR A 499 -18.77 -14.08 10.60
CA THR A 499 -17.96 -15.30 10.41
C THR A 499 -16.48 -14.96 10.50
N ASN A 500 -16.06 -13.86 9.89
CA ASN A 500 -14.67 -13.40 9.93
C ASN A 500 -14.22 -12.97 11.33
N ALA A 501 -15.09 -12.28 12.09
CA ALA A 501 -14.84 -11.99 13.50
C ALA A 501 -14.61 -13.28 14.31
N ARG A 502 -15.48 -14.27 14.12
CA ARG A 502 -15.35 -15.60 14.77
C ARG A 502 -14.04 -16.30 14.43
N VAL A 503 -13.53 -16.20 13.20
CA VAL A 503 -12.23 -16.79 12.81
C VAL A 503 -11.08 -16.19 13.64
N LEU A 504 -11.12 -14.88 13.89
CA LEU A 504 -10.12 -14.18 14.70
C LEU A 504 -10.28 -14.50 16.20
N GLU A 505 -11.51 -14.43 16.72
CA GLU A 505 -11.82 -14.75 18.12
C GLU A 505 -11.44 -16.19 18.50
N ASN A 506 -11.69 -17.14 17.58
CA ASN A 506 -11.31 -18.55 17.74
C ASN A 506 -9.82 -18.82 17.48
N ARG A 507 -8.97 -17.80 17.30
CA ARG A 507 -7.51 -17.94 17.08
C ARG A 507 -7.18 -18.89 15.92
N SER A 508 -8.01 -18.85 14.88
CA SER A 508 -7.97 -19.81 13.79
C SER A 508 -7.28 -19.28 12.52
N LEU A 509 -6.91 -18.00 12.52
CA LEU A 509 -6.26 -17.33 11.38
C LEU A 509 -4.95 -18.01 10.94
N GLY A 510 -4.17 -18.58 11.89
CA GLY A 510 -2.98 -19.37 11.58
C GLY A 510 -3.22 -20.55 10.63
N ARG A 511 -4.45 -21.11 10.59
CA ARG A 511 -4.82 -22.20 9.67
C ARG A 511 -4.89 -21.76 8.20
N LEU A 512 -4.99 -20.45 7.94
CA LEU A 512 -4.95 -19.87 6.60
C LEU A 512 -3.54 -19.32 6.29
N LEU A 513 -2.95 -18.57 7.23
CA LEU A 513 -1.64 -17.94 7.02
C LEU A 513 -0.49 -18.95 6.89
N GLY A 514 -0.48 -20.01 7.70
CA GLY A 514 0.57 -21.02 7.66
C GLY A 514 0.72 -21.70 6.29
N PRO A 515 -0.35 -22.28 5.69
CA PRO A 515 -0.23 -23.04 4.43
C PRO A 515 0.07 -22.16 3.24
N VAL A 516 -0.41 -20.91 3.20
CA VAL A 516 0.00 -19.97 2.15
C VAL A 516 1.47 -19.57 2.30
N CYS A 517 1.96 -19.33 3.53
CA CYS A 517 3.38 -19.07 3.76
C CYS A 517 4.25 -20.25 3.29
N TRP A 518 3.84 -21.48 3.61
CA TRP A 518 4.54 -22.69 3.19
C TRP A 518 4.58 -22.84 1.67
N LEU A 519 3.46 -22.62 0.97
CA LEU A 519 3.41 -22.65 -0.50
C LEU A 519 4.32 -21.59 -1.13
N ILE A 520 4.28 -20.36 -0.60
CA ILE A 520 5.11 -19.26 -1.09
C ILE A 520 6.60 -19.62 -0.92
N GLU A 521 6.99 -20.09 0.26
CA GLU A 521 8.39 -20.43 0.55
C GLU A 521 8.92 -21.53 -0.39
N HIS A 522 8.17 -22.61 -0.58
CA HIS A 522 8.65 -23.80 -1.29
C HIS A 522 8.59 -23.65 -2.81
N PHE A 523 7.61 -22.91 -3.34
CA PHE A 523 7.34 -22.88 -4.79
C PHE A 523 7.47 -21.49 -5.41
N ALA A 524 7.28 -20.44 -4.62
CA ALA A 524 7.20 -19.08 -5.12
C ALA A 524 8.26 -18.15 -4.51
N SER A 525 9.30 -18.65 -3.85
CA SER A 525 10.34 -17.79 -3.24
C SER A 525 11.74 -17.98 -3.84
N LEU A 526 12.55 -16.93 -3.80
CA LEU A 526 14.00 -16.99 -3.99
C LEU A 526 14.69 -16.08 -2.98
N LYS A 527 15.91 -16.46 -2.61
CA LYS A 527 16.76 -15.60 -1.80
C LYS A 527 17.15 -14.36 -2.60
N ASN A 528 16.71 -13.20 -2.13
CA ASN A 528 17.06 -11.90 -2.66
C ASN A 528 18.54 -11.63 -2.36
N SER A 529 19.31 -11.32 -3.41
CA SER A 529 20.75 -11.09 -3.33
C SER A 529 21.11 -9.81 -2.56
N THR A 530 20.20 -8.85 -2.46
CA THR A 530 20.42 -7.54 -1.83
C THR A 530 20.22 -7.59 -0.32
N ASN A 531 19.09 -8.12 0.15
CA ASN A 531 18.72 -8.13 1.58
C ASN A 531 18.83 -9.52 2.23
N GLY A 532 19.06 -10.58 1.45
CA GLY A 532 19.17 -11.95 1.94
C GLY A 532 17.83 -12.63 2.30
N LEU A 533 16.70 -11.94 2.16
CA LEU A 533 15.36 -12.46 2.43
C LEU A 533 14.89 -13.41 1.34
N LEU A 534 14.05 -14.39 1.70
CA LEU A 534 13.26 -15.13 0.72
C LEU A 534 12.12 -14.23 0.25
N ASN A 535 12.16 -13.81 -1.00
CA ASN A 535 11.15 -12.94 -1.59
C ASN A 535 10.33 -13.70 -2.62
N ILE A 536 9.06 -13.34 -2.73
CA ILE A 536 8.14 -13.90 -3.72
C ILE A 536 8.65 -13.61 -5.14
N LYS A 537 8.54 -14.60 -6.02
CA LYS A 537 8.88 -14.57 -7.44
C LYS A 537 7.79 -15.24 -8.28
N GLU A 538 7.89 -15.09 -9.59
CA GLU A 538 7.08 -15.89 -10.52
C GLU A 538 7.44 -17.39 -10.35
N ILE A 539 6.41 -18.23 -10.33
CA ILE A 539 6.61 -19.67 -10.30
C ILE A 539 7.04 -20.09 -11.71
N VAL A 540 8.28 -20.55 -11.85
CA VAL A 540 8.86 -20.98 -13.15
C VAL A 540 8.93 -22.50 -13.17
N TYR A 541 8.19 -23.11 -14.08
CA TYR A 541 8.13 -24.56 -14.29
C TYR A 541 8.41 -24.91 -15.76
N ASP A 542 8.85 -26.15 -16.02
CA ASP A 542 8.99 -26.70 -17.38
C ASP A 542 7.62 -26.72 -18.08
N VAL A 543 7.61 -26.65 -19.42
CA VAL A 543 6.41 -26.63 -20.28
C VAL A 543 5.47 -27.82 -19.99
N ARG A 544 6.02 -28.93 -19.47
CA ARG A 544 5.29 -30.15 -19.11
C ARG A 544 4.54 -30.07 -17.77
N SER A 545 4.76 -29.04 -16.94
CA SER A 545 4.07 -28.84 -15.65
C SER A 545 3.37 -27.48 -15.51
N LYS A 546 2.91 -26.92 -16.65
CA LYS A 546 2.08 -25.70 -16.68
C LYS A 546 0.87 -25.75 -15.73
N ARG A 547 0.27 -26.93 -15.55
CA ARG A 547 -0.85 -27.13 -14.63
C ARG A 547 -0.43 -26.90 -13.18
N GLU A 548 0.60 -27.58 -12.69
CA GLU A 548 1.09 -27.39 -11.31
C GLU A 548 1.41 -25.93 -11.02
N LYS A 549 2.04 -25.23 -11.97
CA LYS A 549 2.23 -23.77 -11.88
C LYS A 549 0.90 -23.06 -11.65
N SER A 550 -0.07 -23.26 -12.53
CA SER A 550 -1.39 -22.62 -12.48
C SER A 550 -2.12 -22.90 -11.17
N SER A 551 -2.15 -24.16 -10.73
CA SER A 551 -2.84 -24.58 -9.51
C SER A 551 -2.22 -23.95 -8.26
N ILE A 552 -0.89 -23.90 -8.15
CA ILE A 552 -0.19 -23.25 -7.03
C ILE A 552 -0.42 -21.74 -7.04
N GLU A 553 -0.33 -21.09 -8.21
CA GLU A 553 -0.59 -19.64 -8.33
C GLU A 553 -2.03 -19.29 -7.96
N LYS A 554 -3.01 -20.09 -8.42
CA LYS A 554 -4.43 -19.92 -8.06
C LYS A 554 -4.65 -20.12 -6.56
N ALA A 555 -4.03 -21.12 -5.95
CA ALA A 555 -4.14 -21.39 -4.51
C ALA A 555 -3.57 -20.23 -3.67
N ILE A 556 -2.35 -19.76 -3.98
CA ILE A 556 -1.72 -18.62 -3.28
C ILE A 556 -2.59 -17.37 -3.41
N GLY A 557 -2.98 -17.02 -4.64
CA GLY A 557 -3.80 -15.83 -4.89
C GLY A 557 -5.16 -15.91 -4.18
N SER A 558 -5.82 -17.06 -4.25
CA SER A 558 -7.12 -17.29 -3.61
C SER A 558 -7.04 -17.17 -2.08
N CYS A 559 -6.02 -17.74 -1.44
CA CYS A 559 -5.86 -17.64 0.01
C CYS A 559 -5.53 -16.21 0.47
N ILE A 560 -4.71 -15.46 -0.28
CA ILE A 560 -4.45 -14.04 0.02
C ILE A 560 -5.75 -13.23 -0.03
N ASN A 561 -6.62 -13.50 -0.99
CA ASN A 561 -7.94 -12.84 -1.07
C ASN A 561 -8.83 -13.24 0.11
N ASP A 562 -8.86 -14.51 0.49
CA ASP A 562 -9.63 -15.00 1.64
C ASP A 562 -9.16 -14.33 2.95
N ILE A 563 -7.84 -14.19 3.15
CA ILE A 563 -7.27 -13.44 4.28
C ILE A 563 -7.65 -11.97 4.20
N THR A 564 -7.62 -11.38 2.99
CA THR A 564 -8.03 -9.99 2.78
C THR A 564 -9.48 -9.78 3.20
N TYR A 565 -10.40 -10.65 2.79
CA TYR A 565 -11.80 -10.62 3.22
C TYR A 565 -11.95 -10.71 4.75
N ILE A 566 -11.23 -11.63 5.39
CA ILE A 566 -11.27 -11.82 6.85
C ILE A 566 -10.90 -10.52 7.58
N PHE A 567 -9.93 -9.77 7.07
CA PHE A 567 -9.51 -8.50 7.66
C PHE A 567 -10.40 -7.33 7.25
N ALA A 568 -10.85 -7.29 5.99
CA ALA A 568 -11.60 -6.18 5.39
C ALA A 568 -13.06 -6.11 5.87
N LYS A 569 -13.73 -7.26 5.83
CA LYS A 569 -15.14 -7.42 6.16
C LYS A 569 -15.20 -8.09 7.52
N ASN A 570 -15.02 -7.33 8.59
CA ASN A 570 -14.98 -7.88 9.94
C ASN A 570 -15.77 -6.99 10.90
N ASP A 571 -16.65 -7.59 11.71
CA ASP A 571 -17.42 -6.87 12.72
C ASP A 571 -16.56 -6.50 13.96
N SER A 572 -15.40 -7.14 14.13
CA SER A 572 -14.49 -6.81 15.23
C SER A 572 -13.85 -5.44 14.99
N THR A 573 -14.08 -4.53 15.94
CA THR A 573 -13.43 -3.22 15.98
C THR A 573 -11.99 -3.29 16.51
N ASP A 574 -11.56 -4.44 17.02
CA ASP A 574 -10.25 -4.67 17.64
C ASP A 574 -9.60 -5.96 17.12
N ILE A 575 -9.14 -5.88 15.87
CA ILE A 575 -8.47 -6.97 15.18
C ILE A 575 -7.07 -7.20 15.76
N LEU A 576 -6.36 -6.13 16.12
CA LEU A 576 -4.97 -6.19 16.56
C LEU A 576 -4.83 -7.03 17.83
N SER A 577 -5.76 -6.93 18.79
CA SER A 577 -5.70 -7.73 20.02
C SER A 577 -5.88 -9.23 19.75
N CYS A 578 -6.79 -9.59 18.84
CA CYS A 578 -7.04 -10.97 18.45
C CYS A 578 -5.77 -11.61 17.87
N ILE A 579 -5.13 -10.93 16.90
CA ILE A 579 -3.93 -11.46 16.24
C ILE A 579 -2.69 -11.41 17.13
N SER A 580 -2.60 -10.50 18.10
CA SER A 580 -1.40 -10.32 18.93
C SER A 580 -1.23 -11.42 19.98
N SER A 581 -2.34 -12.07 20.35
CA SER A 581 -2.45 -13.02 21.46
C SER A 581 -2.04 -14.47 21.14
N ASP A 582 -1.71 -14.79 19.88
CA ASP A 582 -1.44 -16.14 19.39
C ASP A 582 -0.30 -16.20 18.33
N ASP A 583 -0.15 -17.36 17.67
CA ASP A 583 0.84 -17.57 16.60
C ASP A 583 0.52 -16.78 15.31
N SER A 584 -0.69 -16.23 15.18
CA SER A 584 -1.17 -15.56 13.97
C SER A 584 -0.37 -14.27 13.68
N PHE A 585 0.06 -13.54 14.72
CA PHE A 585 0.96 -12.39 14.57
C PHE A 585 2.26 -12.76 13.83
N TYR A 586 2.84 -13.91 14.17
CA TYR A 586 4.09 -14.37 13.57
C TYR A 586 3.89 -14.80 12.13
N TRP A 587 2.84 -15.57 11.86
CA TRP A 587 2.50 -15.97 10.49
C TRP A 587 2.17 -14.77 9.60
N LEU A 588 1.55 -13.74 10.15
CA LEU A 588 1.25 -12.50 9.44
C LEU A 588 2.55 -11.75 9.07
N LEU A 589 3.50 -11.64 10.01
CA LEU A 589 4.82 -11.07 9.73
C LEU A 589 5.61 -11.90 8.72
N THR A 590 5.51 -13.25 8.77
CA THR A 590 6.13 -14.15 7.79
C THR A 590 5.54 -13.94 6.40
N LEU A 591 4.22 -13.81 6.28
CA LEU A 591 3.58 -13.48 5.02
C LEU A 591 4.12 -12.16 4.46
N MET A 592 4.17 -11.10 5.27
CA MET A 592 4.75 -9.80 4.86
C MET A 592 6.23 -9.90 4.49
N LYS A 593 7.01 -10.77 5.16
CA LYS A 593 8.45 -10.98 4.88
C LYS A 593 8.69 -11.41 3.44
N PHE A 594 7.84 -12.27 2.87
CA PHE A 594 7.98 -12.68 1.46
C PHE A 594 7.80 -11.54 0.47
N TYR A 595 7.12 -10.47 0.86
CA TYR A 595 6.90 -9.29 0.01
C TYR A 595 7.90 -8.17 0.30
N GLN A 596 8.55 -8.18 1.46
CA GLN A 596 9.51 -7.15 1.88
C GLN A 596 10.71 -7.06 0.93
N GLY A 597 10.81 -5.97 0.19
CA GLY A 597 11.85 -5.75 -0.81
C GLY A 597 11.70 -6.61 -2.06
N SER A 598 10.51 -7.15 -2.35
CA SER A 598 10.25 -7.99 -3.53
C SER A 598 10.22 -7.18 -4.84
N LEU A 599 10.42 -7.84 -5.98
CA LEU A 599 10.51 -7.21 -7.31
C LEU A 599 11.43 -5.97 -7.37
N PRO A 600 12.71 -6.08 -6.95
CA PRO A 600 13.61 -4.94 -6.97
C PRO A 600 13.88 -4.47 -8.40
N ILE A 601 13.87 -3.15 -8.60
CA ILE A 601 14.07 -2.47 -9.88
C ILE A 601 15.56 -2.16 -10.03
N THR A 602 16.15 -2.59 -11.15
CA THR A 602 17.54 -2.33 -11.52
C THR A 602 17.60 -1.36 -12.69
N ARG A 603 18.42 -0.31 -12.60
CA ARG A 603 18.51 0.74 -13.61
C ARG A 603 19.10 0.20 -14.92
N LYS A 604 18.48 0.52 -16.05
CA LYS A 604 19.02 0.20 -17.38
C LYS A 604 19.91 1.35 -17.87
N VAL A 605 21.19 1.05 -18.08
CA VAL A 605 22.18 2.02 -18.56
C VAL A 605 22.51 1.87 -20.05
N GLY A 606 22.14 0.75 -20.69
CA GLY A 606 22.40 0.45 -22.11
C GLY A 606 21.21 0.72 -23.04
N GLU A 607 20.86 -0.28 -23.87
CA GLU A 607 19.74 -0.19 -24.83
C GLU A 607 18.37 0.02 -24.15
N HIS A 608 17.49 0.74 -24.85
CA HIS A 608 16.11 0.99 -24.41
C HIS A 608 15.25 -0.26 -24.58
N VAL A 609 14.39 -0.55 -23.59
CA VAL A 609 13.43 -1.67 -23.67
C VAL A 609 12.24 -1.25 -24.52
N SER A 610 12.14 -1.77 -25.75
CA SER A 610 11.12 -1.40 -26.74
C SER A 610 9.77 -2.14 -26.61
N GLN A 611 9.71 -3.25 -25.86
CA GLN A 611 8.48 -4.01 -25.63
C GLN A 611 8.19 -4.22 -24.15
N GLU A 612 6.94 -3.91 -23.77
CA GLU A 612 6.42 -4.02 -22.41
C GLU A 612 6.18 -5.48 -21.99
N LEU A 613 6.43 -5.77 -20.72
CA LEU A 613 5.91 -6.94 -20.04
C LEU A 613 4.84 -6.47 -19.05
N LEU A 614 3.60 -6.29 -19.53
CA LEU A 614 2.43 -5.89 -18.71
C LEU A 614 2.29 -6.77 -17.45
N LYS A 615 2.78 -8.02 -17.54
CA LYS A 615 2.84 -8.99 -16.45
C LYS A 615 3.53 -8.47 -15.19
N ASP A 616 4.58 -7.66 -15.28
CA ASP A 616 5.36 -7.25 -14.09
C ASP A 616 4.56 -6.24 -13.25
N VAL A 617 3.81 -5.36 -13.92
CA VAL A 617 2.88 -4.42 -13.29
C VAL A 617 1.67 -5.17 -12.71
N LEU A 618 1.14 -6.14 -13.44
CA LEU A 618 0.04 -6.99 -12.98
C LEU A 618 0.40 -7.80 -11.74
N ILE A 619 1.59 -8.41 -11.69
CA ILE A 619 2.07 -9.15 -10.53
C ILE A 619 2.24 -8.22 -9.32
N PHE A 620 2.79 -7.02 -9.54
CA PHE A 620 2.90 -5.98 -8.51
C PHE A 620 1.51 -5.64 -7.92
N LEU A 621 0.51 -5.40 -8.77
CA LEU A 621 -0.84 -5.04 -8.33
C LEU A 621 -1.57 -6.20 -7.65
N GLN A 622 -1.62 -7.37 -8.29
CA GLN A 622 -2.41 -8.52 -7.82
C GLN A 622 -1.88 -9.15 -6.53
N ARG A 623 -0.58 -9.03 -6.25
CA ARG A 623 0.04 -9.71 -5.10
C ARG A 623 0.44 -8.76 -3.98
N SER A 624 0.84 -7.51 -4.26
CA SER A 624 1.34 -6.60 -3.23
C SER A 624 0.26 -5.71 -2.61
N VAL A 625 -0.71 -5.23 -3.39
CA VAL A 625 -1.79 -4.35 -2.90
C VAL A 625 -2.61 -5.02 -1.78
N PRO A 626 -3.06 -6.28 -1.92
CA PRO A 626 -3.80 -6.95 -0.85
C PRO A 626 -3.00 -7.03 0.45
N ILE A 627 -1.69 -7.26 0.38
CA ILE A 627 -0.81 -7.34 1.56
C ILE A 627 -0.73 -5.99 2.28
N TYR A 628 -0.56 -4.89 1.54
CA TYR A 628 -0.60 -3.54 2.11
C TYR A 628 -1.95 -3.23 2.77
N PHE A 629 -3.05 -3.66 2.16
CA PHE A 629 -4.37 -3.48 2.72
C PHE A 629 -4.60 -4.32 3.98
N ILE A 630 -4.12 -5.56 4.00
CA ILE A 630 -4.09 -6.40 5.21
C ILE A 630 -3.34 -5.67 6.33
N THR A 631 -2.21 -4.99 6.05
CA THR A 631 -1.50 -4.21 7.09
C THR A 631 -2.34 -3.08 7.69
N LYS A 632 -3.26 -2.48 6.91
CA LYS A 632 -4.18 -1.43 7.38
C LYS A 632 -5.20 -2.00 8.35
N CYS A 633 -5.86 -3.07 7.94
CA CYS A 633 -6.93 -3.69 8.71
C CYS A 633 -6.39 -4.41 9.96
N ALA A 634 -5.23 -5.08 9.85
CA ALA A 634 -4.62 -5.82 10.95
C ALA A 634 -4.23 -4.93 12.14
N THR A 635 -4.08 -3.62 11.95
CA THR A 635 -3.77 -2.65 13.02
C THR A 635 -4.99 -1.94 13.60
N LEU A 636 -6.21 -2.32 13.20
CA LEU A 636 -7.43 -1.82 13.83
C LEU A 636 -7.46 -2.34 15.28
N ALA A 637 -7.50 -1.43 16.24
CA ALA A 637 -7.42 -1.75 17.66
C ALA A 637 -8.40 -0.89 18.47
N ASP A 638 -8.93 -1.44 19.56
CA ASP A 638 -9.62 -0.61 20.56
C ASP A 638 -8.61 0.32 21.25
N PRO A 639 -8.89 1.63 21.39
CA PRO A 639 -8.00 2.60 22.04
C PRO A 639 -7.54 2.23 23.47
N SER A 640 -8.25 1.32 24.15
CA SER A 640 -7.96 0.86 25.51
C SER A 640 -6.92 -0.28 25.58
N VAL A 641 -6.46 -0.82 24.45
CA VAL A 641 -5.62 -2.02 24.37
C VAL A 641 -4.13 -1.69 24.39
N GLY A 642 -3.32 -2.59 24.96
CA GLY A 642 -1.85 -2.50 25.09
C GLY A 642 -1.06 -2.55 23.77
N ILE A 643 -1.36 -1.64 22.84
CA ILE A 643 -0.67 -1.51 21.55
C ILE A 643 0.83 -1.28 21.70
N SER A 644 1.23 -0.61 22.78
CA SER A 644 2.63 -0.42 23.17
C SER A 644 3.35 -1.75 23.36
N ASP A 645 2.70 -2.78 23.91
CA ASP A 645 3.30 -4.11 24.07
C ASP A 645 3.46 -4.82 22.73
N VAL A 646 2.51 -4.63 21.82
CA VAL A 646 2.58 -5.18 20.45
C VAL A 646 3.71 -4.51 19.67
N LEU A 647 3.88 -3.19 19.79
CA LEU A 647 4.99 -2.45 19.19
C LEU A 647 6.34 -2.91 19.75
N LYS A 648 6.46 -3.06 21.08
CA LYS A 648 7.65 -3.62 21.74
C LYS A 648 7.96 -5.03 21.22
N LYS A 649 6.94 -5.89 21.10
CA LYS A 649 7.07 -7.24 20.52
C LYS A 649 7.54 -7.19 19.06
N PHE A 650 6.96 -6.31 18.24
CA PHE A 650 7.37 -6.11 16.85
C PHE A 650 8.84 -5.71 16.73
N PHE A 651 9.26 -4.64 17.41
CA PHE A 651 10.65 -4.18 17.33
C PHE A 651 11.64 -5.21 17.90
N ALA A 652 11.28 -5.92 18.97
CA ALA A 652 12.10 -7.00 19.49
C ALA A 652 12.31 -8.15 18.49
N LEU A 653 11.30 -8.47 17.68
CA LEU A 653 11.43 -9.46 16.60
C LEU A 653 12.24 -8.91 15.42
N TYR A 654 11.95 -7.68 15.01
CA TYR A 654 12.61 -7.04 13.88
C TYR A 654 14.10 -6.77 14.14
N SER A 655 14.48 -6.33 15.35
CA SER A 655 15.88 -6.14 15.75
C SER A 655 16.68 -7.45 15.73
N LYS A 656 16.07 -8.58 16.14
CA LYS A 656 16.74 -9.89 16.10
C LYS A 656 17.06 -10.31 14.67
N HIS A 657 16.17 -10.05 13.73
CA HIS A 657 16.42 -10.30 12.31
C HIS A 657 17.63 -9.51 11.80
N MET A 658 17.74 -8.23 12.16
CA MET A 658 18.88 -7.38 11.75
C MET A 658 20.24 -7.80 12.32
N GLY A 659 20.27 -8.42 13.50
CA GLY A 659 21.52 -8.89 14.10
C GLY A 659 22.32 -9.88 13.24
N SER A 660 21.71 -10.40 12.16
CA SER A 660 22.33 -11.26 11.15
C SER A 660 22.83 -10.53 9.89
N THR A 661 22.36 -9.31 9.65
CA THR A 661 22.70 -8.49 8.48
C THR A 661 23.56 -7.31 8.93
N SER A 662 24.89 -7.41 8.79
CA SER A 662 25.73 -6.23 8.97
C SER A 662 25.29 -5.15 7.99
N ARG A 663 25.15 -3.91 8.46
CA ARG A 663 24.82 -2.75 7.62
C ARG A 663 25.89 -2.66 6.53
N LYS A 664 25.60 -3.18 5.32
CA LYS A 664 26.50 -2.99 4.18
C LYS A 664 26.62 -1.47 3.94
N PRO A 665 27.80 -0.97 3.57
CA PRO A 665 27.98 0.44 3.24
C PRO A 665 26.98 0.90 2.18
N SER A 666 26.59 2.18 2.26
CA SER A 666 25.65 2.92 1.41
C SER A 666 25.40 2.30 0.03
N SER A 667 24.23 1.68 -0.13
CA SER A 667 23.76 1.19 -1.44
C SER A 667 23.24 2.40 -2.23
N LYS A 668 24.04 2.92 -3.18
CA LYS A 668 23.60 3.95 -4.14
C LYS A 668 22.30 3.51 -4.84
N VAL A 669 21.24 4.30 -4.75
CA VAL A 669 19.90 3.98 -5.29
C VAL A 669 19.94 3.90 -6.82
N SER A 670 20.74 4.75 -7.46
CA SER A 670 20.94 4.82 -8.90
C SER A 670 21.59 3.56 -9.50
N VAL A 671 22.23 2.73 -8.68
CA VAL A 671 23.02 1.55 -9.09
C VAL A 671 22.41 0.25 -8.57
N ASN A 672 22.00 0.22 -7.31
CA ASN A 672 21.58 -1.01 -6.65
C ASN A 672 20.13 -1.37 -6.97
N PRO A 673 19.75 -2.66 -6.94
CA PRO A 673 18.35 -3.06 -7.08
C PRO A 673 17.52 -2.59 -5.88
N ILE A 674 16.52 -1.74 -6.11
CA ILE A 674 15.66 -1.16 -5.06
C ILE A 674 14.19 -1.52 -5.30
N SER A 675 13.48 -1.88 -4.24
CA SER A 675 12.06 -2.24 -4.30
C SER A 675 11.15 -1.10 -3.82
N LEU A 676 9.94 -1.03 -4.38
CA LEU A 676 8.84 -0.17 -3.91
C LEU A 676 7.84 -0.95 -3.03
N ILE A 677 8.09 -2.23 -2.74
CA ILE A 677 7.18 -3.11 -1.97
C ILE A 677 7.81 -3.41 -0.60
N ASN A 678 7.30 -2.76 0.45
CA ASN A 678 7.79 -2.85 1.82
C ASN A 678 6.62 -2.87 2.84
N PRO A 679 5.79 -3.93 2.88
CA PRO A 679 4.63 -4.00 3.77
C PRO A 679 5.01 -4.02 5.27
N ILE A 680 6.20 -4.50 5.65
CA ILE A 680 6.64 -4.45 7.06
C ILE A 680 6.82 -3.00 7.51
N ASN A 681 7.33 -2.12 6.64
CA ASN A 681 7.45 -0.69 6.92
C ASN A 681 6.07 -0.05 7.11
N ALA A 682 5.11 -0.40 6.25
CA ALA A 682 3.74 0.10 6.35
C ALA A 682 3.02 -0.39 7.61
N PHE A 683 3.24 -1.65 8.02
CA PHE A 683 2.72 -2.20 9.26
C PHE A 683 3.35 -1.53 10.49
N ALA A 684 4.68 -1.36 10.51
CA ALA A 684 5.38 -0.65 11.58
C ALA A 684 4.89 0.79 11.73
N SER A 685 4.72 1.50 10.62
CA SER A 685 4.20 2.88 10.56
C SER A 685 2.83 3.00 11.22
N ARG A 686 1.95 2.01 11.03
CA ARG A 686 0.61 1.98 11.62
C ARG A 686 0.62 1.65 13.11
N LEU A 687 1.46 0.69 13.53
CA LEU A 687 1.67 0.43 14.96
C LEU A 687 2.22 1.68 15.67
N ILE A 688 3.16 2.40 15.04
CA ILE A 688 3.70 3.65 15.57
C ILE A 688 2.59 4.70 15.67
N GLN A 689 1.80 4.91 14.61
CA GLN A 689 0.70 5.88 14.59
C GLN A 689 -0.29 5.64 15.73
N ALA A 690 -0.63 4.38 15.97
CA ALA A 690 -1.63 4.02 16.96
C ALA A 690 -1.07 3.93 18.40
N THR A 691 0.25 4.03 18.60
CA THR A 691 0.88 4.00 19.92
C THR A 691 1.01 5.41 20.51
N PRO A 692 0.65 5.63 21.80
CA PRO A 692 0.84 6.91 22.47
C PRO A 692 2.30 7.41 22.44
N VAL A 693 2.48 8.71 22.25
CA VAL A 693 3.81 9.34 22.10
C VAL A 693 4.76 9.10 23.28
N SER A 694 4.23 9.02 24.51
CA SER A 694 5.04 8.70 25.70
C SER A 694 5.72 7.33 25.59
N ASP A 695 4.97 6.35 25.11
CA ASP A 695 5.39 4.95 25.03
C ASP A 695 6.27 4.71 23.80
N LEU A 696 6.05 5.49 22.74
CA LEU A 696 6.93 5.56 21.57
C LEU A 696 8.34 5.97 21.96
N ALA A 697 8.50 7.02 22.77
CA ALA A 697 9.81 7.53 23.16
C ALA A 697 10.62 6.47 23.93
N GLU A 698 9.97 5.75 24.86
CA GLU A 698 10.60 4.65 25.59
C GLU A 698 10.97 3.50 24.65
N THR A 699 10.00 3.02 23.86
CA THR A 699 10.16 1.83 23.00
C THR A 699 11.22 2.06 21.93
N ILE A 700 11.17 3.20 21.23
CA ILE A 700 12.14 3.54 20.19
C ILE A 700 13.52 3.77 20.79
N GLY A 701 13.63 4.33 22.00
CA GLY A 701 14.93 4.51 22.67
C GLY A 701 15.72 3.21 22.82
N PHE A 702 15.05 2.08 23.08
CA PHE A 702 15.68 0.76 23.13
C PHE A 702 15.94 0.13 21.75
N HIS A 703 15.30 0.63 20.70
CA HIS A 703 15.27 0.04 19.36
C HIS A 703 15.66 1.04 18.25
N GLU A 704 16.46 2.07 18.54
CA GLU A 704 16.81 3.15 17.60
C GLU A 704 17.41 2.62 16.29
N LEU A 705 18.32 1.65 16.37
CA LEU A 705 18.93 1.02 15.18
C LEU A 705 17.89 0.36 14.27
N ALA A 706 16.84 -0.22 14.86
CA ALA A 706 15.79 -0.87 14.09
C ALA A 706 14.93 0.15 13.34
N LEU A 707 14.62 1.29 13.98
CA LEU A 707 13.97 2.42 13.34
C LEU A 707 14.81 2.99 12.20
N LEU A 708 16.13 3.14 12.39
CA LEU A 708 17.03 3.63 11.34
C LEU A 708 17.07 2.69 10.12
N HIS A 709 16.96 1.38 10.30
CA HIS A 709 16.91 0.44 9.17
C HIS A 709 15.56 0.43 8.43
N LEU A 710 14.43 0.59 9.16
CA LEU A 710 13.14 0.87 8.51
C LEU A 710 13.25 2.16 7.68
N THR A 711 13.83 3.20 8.26
CA THR A 711 14.04 4.50 7.62
C THR A 711 14.91 4.40 6.37
N ASP A 712 16.01 3.64 6.41
CA ASP A 712 16.85 3.37 5.24
C ASP A 712 16.05 2.74 4.09
N THR A 713 15.19 1.77 4.42
CA THR A 713 14.35 1.08 3.44
C THR A 713 13.30 2.03 2.84
N SER A 714 12.57 2.76 3.69
CA SER A 714 11.56 3.73 3.26
C SER A 714 12.18 4.84 2.41
N LEU A 715 13.34 5.36 2.81
CA LEU A 715 14.04 6.41 2.09
C LEU A 715 14.56 5.94 0.73
N LYS A 716 15.04 4.70 0.60
CA LYS A 716 15.40 4.11 -0.70
C LYS A 716 14.21 4.07 -1.67
N SER A 717 13.02 3.69 -1.21
CA SER A 717 11.81 3.68 -2.05
C SER A 717 11.38 5.09 -2.44
N ILE A 718 11.43 6.05 -1.52
CA ILE A 718 11.15 7.47 -1.79
C ILE A 718 12.14 8.03 -2.82
N VAL A 719 13.44 7.81 -2.65
CA VAL A 719 14.47 8.29 -3.59
C VAL A 719 14.30 7.62 -4.95
N LEU A 720 14.08 6.31 -5.02
CA LEU A 720 13.82 5.61 -6.29
C LEU A 720 12.64 6.25 -7.02
N ASN A 721 11.51 6.47 -6.33
CA ASN A 721 10.34 7.13 -6.90
C ASN A 721 10.69 8.52 -7.45
N SER A 722 11.41 9.34 -6.67
CA SER A 722 11.85 10.67 -7.11
C SER A 722 12.78 10.62 -8.33
N GLN A 723 13.73 9.68 -8.36
CA GLN A 723 14.63 9.49 -9.49
C GLN A 723 13.88 9.05 -10.76
N VAL A 724 12.84 8.23 -10.63
CA VAL A 724 11.97 7.84 -11.74
C VAL A 724 11.20 9.05 -12.27
N LYS A 725 10.61 9.87 -11.38
CA LYS A 725 9.84 11.07 -11.76
C LYS A 725 10.66 12.10 -12.54
N ILE A 726 11.96 12.24 -12.25
CA ILE A 726 12.86 13.14 -13.00
C ILE A 726 13.43 12.50 -14.29
N GLY A 727 13.04 11.28 -14.63
CA GLY A 727 13.45 10.61 -15.86
C GLY A 727 14.83 9.94 -15.82
N LEU A 728 15.46 9.79 -14.64
CA LEU A 728 16.76 9.11 -14.51
C LEU A 728 16.69 7.61 -14.93
N TRP A 729 15.48 7.05 -14.90
CA TRP A 729 15.16 5.65 -15.18
C TRP A 729 14.39 5.45 -16.49
N ILE A 730 14.36 6.45 -17.39
CA ILE A 730 13.55 6.43 -18.63
C ILE A 730 13.85 5.22 -19.54
N ARG A 731 15.07 4.69 -19.49
CA ARG A 731 15.49 3.51 -20.26
C ARG A 731 14.84 2.20 -19.80
N ASN A 732 14.29 2.16 -18.58
CA ASN A 732 13.58 1.00 -18.05
C ASN A 732 12.18 0.79 -18.68
N GLY A 733 11.62 1.81 -19.36
CA GLY A 733 10.30 1.76 -19.97
C GLY A 733 9.16 2.16 -19.02
N SER A 734 7.93 2.11 -19.55
CA SER A 734 6.70 2.56 -18.88
C SER A 734 6.35 1.75 -17.62
N SER A 735 6.76 0.48 -17.52
CA SER A 735 6.42 -0.37 -16.37
C SER A 735 6.96 0.18 -15.04
N VAL A 736 8.19 0.70 -15.03
CA VAL A 736 8.79 1.33 -13.84
C VAL A 736 8.10 2.66 -13.53
N SER A 737 7.79 3.45 -14.55
CA SER A 737 7.05 4.71 -14.39
C SER A 737 5.64 4.46 -13.82
N ARG A 738 4.92 3.43 -14.29
CA ARG A 738 3.60 3.04 -13.74
C ARG A 738 3.72 2.56 -12.29
N GLN A 739 4.68 1.71 -11.95
CA GLN A 739 4.90 1.25 -10.56
C GLN A 739 5.19 2.42 -9.60
N ALA A 740 6.05 3.36 -10.01
CA ALA A 740 6.34 4.58 -9.24
C ALA A 740 5.11 5.48 -9.07
N SER A 741 4.31 5.62 -10.13
CA SER A 741 3.04 6.36 -10.09
C SER A 741 2.06 5.71 -9.12
N TYR A 742 1.85 4.39 -9.19
CA TYR A 742 1.00 3.68 -8.23
C TYR A 742 1.50 3.81 -6.79
N TYR A 743 2.81 3.70 -6.55
CA TYR A 743 3.38 3.86 -5.22
C TYR A 743 3.08 5.23 -4.60
N SER A 744 3.14 6.33 -5.38
CA SER A 744 3.09 7.70 -4.85
C SER A 744 1.82 8.51 -5.13
N GLU A 745 0.97 8.10 -6.08
CA GLU A 745 -0.19 8.90 -6.52
C GLU A 745 -1.53 8.45 -5.90
N TYR A 746 -2.42 9.43 -5.71
CA TYR A 746 -3.76 9.26 -5.14
C TYR A 746 -4.88 9.00 -6.17
N SER A 747 -4.56 9.00 -7.47
CA SER A 747 -5.52 8.87 -8.58
C SER A 747 -5.39 7.53 -9.29
N LEU A 748 -6.51 6.84 -9.51
CA LEU A 748 -6.59 5.44 -9.97
C LEU A 748 -7.14 5.28 -11.40
N LYS A 749 -7.02 6.30 -12.26
CA LYS A 749 -7.60 6.30 -13.62
C LYS A 749 -7.26 5.06 -14.45
N GLU A 750 -6.02 4.56 -14.38
CA GLU A 750 -5.58 3.37 -15.14
C GLU A 750 -6.01 2.03 -14.50
N LEU A 751 -6.39 2.02 -13.21
CA LEU A 751 -6.87 0.82 -12.51
C LEU A 751 -8.34 0.50 -12.81
N SER A 752 -9.08 1.42 -13.43
CA SER A 752 -10.43 1.17 -13.96
C SER A 752 -10.46 0.00 -14.97
N TYR A 753 -9.39 -0.20 -15.74
CA TYR A 753 -9.24 -1.35 -16.66
C TYR A 753 -9.02 -2.69 -15.93
N PHE A 754 -8.57 -2.65 -14.67
CA PHE A 754 -8.40 -3.83 -13.82
C PHE A 754 -9.61 -4.07 -12.90
N ARG A 755 -10.64 -3.21 -12.91
CA ARG A 755 -11.89 -3.39 -12.12
C ARG A 755 -12.62 -4.69 -12.44
N ASP A 756 -12.52 -5.18 -13.69
CA ASP A 756 -13.09 -6.48 -14.07
C ASP A 756 -12.36 -7.70 -13.44
N MET A 757 -11.23 -7.48 -12.75
CA MET A 757 -10.60 -8.53 -11.95
C MET A 757 -11.35 -8.65 -10.61
N GLN A 758 -12.18 -9.69 -10.49
CA GLN A 758 -13.01 -10.05 -9.31
C GLN A 758 -12.33 -9.90 -7.93
N TYR A 759 -10.99 -9.91 -7.88
CA TYR A 759 -10.20 -9.84 -6.65
C TYR A 759 -10.00 -8.43 -6.09
N ILE A 760 -10.16 -7.38 -6.90
CA ILE A 760 -9.94 -5.98 -6.48
C ILE A 760 -11.23 -5.36 -5.90
N HIS A 761 -12.41 -5.79 -6.36
CA HIS A 761 -13.72 -5.34 -5.86
C HIS A 761 -13.94 -5.59 -4.36
N ALA A 762 -13.33 -6.66 -3.83
CA ALA A 762 -13.51 -7.11 -2.45
C ALA A 762 -12.75 -6.28 -1.41
N ALA A 763 -11.57 -5.83 -1.81
CA ALA A 763 -10.74 -4.99 -0.97
C ALA A 763 -11.26 -3.54 -1.03
N GLY A 764 -11.75 -3.08 -2.18
CA GLY A 764 -11.89 -1.66 -2.51
C GLY A 764 -10.66 -1.21 -3.29
N VAL A 765 -10.84 -0.34 -4.29
CA VAL A 765 -9.70 0.18 -5.07
C VAL A 765 -8.99 1.25 -4.23
N TYR A 766 -7.88 0.91 -3.57
CA TYR A 766 -7.12 1.89 -2.78
C TYR A 766 -5.91 2.42 -3.52
N SER A 767 -5.69 3.73 -3.40
CA SER A 767 -4.40 4.33 -3.71
C SER A 767 -3.31 3.74 -2.81
N LEU A 768 -2.30 3.13 -3.45
CA LEU A 768 -1.07 2.73 -2.76
C LEU A 768 -0.31 3.93 -2.18
N GLY A 769 -0.59 5.16 -2.60
CA GLY A 769 -0.06 6.37 -1.99
C GLY A 769 -0.37 6.45 -0.48
N GLU A 770 -1.61 6.16 -0.06
CA GLU A 770 -1.96 6.08 1.36
C GLU A 770 -1.41 4.81 2.02
N LEU A 771 -1.43 3.69 1.30
CA LEU A 771 -1.08 2.41 1.89
C LEU A 771 0.43 2.19 2.07
N ALA A 772 1.25 2.83 1.23
CA ALA A 772 2.70 2.69 1.15
C ALA A 772 3.44 4.03 1.30
N TYR A 773 3.35 4.96 0.33
CA TYR A 773 4.20 6.17 0.32
C TYR A 773 4.03 7.07 1.55
N SER A 774 2.79 7.36 1.97
CA SER A 774 2.53 8.13 3.20
C SER A 774 3.08 7.43 4.45
N ARG A 775 3.11 6.09 4.44
CA ARG A 775 3.64 5.28 5.54
C ARG A 775 5.15 5.31 5.60
N ASP A 776 5.82 5.33 4.45
CA ASP A 776 7.26 5.54 4.35
C ASP A 776 7.67 6.95 4.80
N LEU A 777 6.89 7.99 4.42
CA LEU A 777 7.09 9.35 4.94
C LEU A 777 6.94 9.39 6.46
N HIS A 778 5.94 8.69 7.02
CA HIS A 778 5.72 8.63 8.46
C HIS A 778 6.86 7.93 9.23
N ILE A 779 7.46 6.88 8.67
CA ILE A 779 8.65 6.24 9.26
C ILE A 779 9.82 7.23 9.30
N LEU A 780 10.07 7.94 8.21
CA LEU A 780 11.13 8.95 8.14
C LEU A 780 10.88 10.09 9.14
N GLN A 781 9.65 10.58 9.19
CA GLN A 781 9.15 11.51 10.20
C GLN A 781 9.41 11.02 11.64
N THR A 782 9.12 9.76 11.93
CA THR A 782 9.37 9.15 13.25
C THR A 782 10.87 9.16 13.58
N ALA A 783 11.73 8.85 12.61
CA ALA A 783 13.18 8.92 12.80
C ALA A 783 13.68 10.34 13.08
N LEU A 784 13.12 11.37 12.43
CA LEU A 784 13.47 12.77 12.69
C LEU A 784 13.16 13.20 14.13
N VAL A 785 12.10 12.65 14.71
CA VAL A 785 11.66 12.97 16.08
C VAL A 785 12.42 12.16 17.14
N PHE A 786 12.69 10.88 16.89
CA PHE A 786 13.13 9.95 17.93
C PHE A 786 14.55 9.42 17.77
N ALA A 787 15.19 9.57 16.61
CA ALA A 787 16.58 9.15 16.38
C ALA A 787 17.54 10.36 16.34
N ASN A 788 18.85 10.10 16.26
CA ASN A 788 19.85 11.17 16.17
C ASN A 788 19.69 12.02 14.88
N PRO A 789 19.39 13.33 14.98
CA PRO A 789 19.18 14.22 13.82
C PRO A 789 20.31 14.22 12.80
N ARG A 790 21.58 14.19 13.26
CA ARG A 790 22.75 14.20 12.37
C ARG A 790 22.84 12.92 11.54
N VAL A 791 22.50 11.79 12.14
CA VAL A 791 22.51 10.49 11.45
C VAL A 791 21.41 10.46 10.39
N VAL A 792 20.21 10.94 10.73
CA VAL A 792 19.08 10.96 9.78
C VAL A 792 19.35 11.92 8.61
N LEU A 793 19.87 13.12 8.87
CA LEU A 793 20.23 14.06 7.80
C LEU A 793 21.32 13.48 6.88
N LYS A 794 22.36 12.87 7.45
CA LYS A 794 23.39 12.19 6.68
C LYS A 794 22.79 11.07 5.83
N MET A 795 21.86 10.27 6.36
CA MET A 795 21.18 9.24 5.59
C MET A 795 20.38 9.81 4.41
N ILE A 796 19.69 10.94 4.60
CA ILE A 796 18.98 11.65 3.53
C ILE A 796 19.97 12.05 2.43
N ILE A 797 21.04 12.77 2.78
CA ILE A 797 22.02 13.27 1.80
C ILE A 797 22.75 12.11 1.09
N ASP A 798 23.17 11.08 1.84
CA ASP A 798 23.88 9.91 1.31
C ASP A 798 23.00 9.12 0.31
N LEU A 799 21.73 8.85 0.64
CA LEU A 799 20.83 8.07 -0.22
C LEU A 799 20.32 8.85 -1.43
N TRP A 800 20.21 10.17 -1.31
CA TRP A 800 20.03 11.05 -2.46
C TRP A 800 21.29 11.15 -3.33
N GLU A 801 22.41 10.56 -2.91
CA GLU A 801 23.70 10.58 -3.62
C GLU A 801 24.24 11.99 -3.82
N LEU A 802 24.03 12.86 -2.81
CA LEU A 802 24.42 14.26 -2.80
C LEU A 802 25.56 14.57 -1.81
N GLU A 803 26.13 13.57 -1.14
CA GLU A 803 27.16 13.78 -0.11
C GLU A 803 28.40 14.51 -0.64
N GLU A 804 28.94 14.09 -1.79
CA GLU A 804 30.12 14.71 -2.41
C GLU A 804 29.85 16.19 -2.81
N TRP A 805 28.63 16.49 -3.29
CA TRP A 805 28.22 17.87 -3.59
C TRP A 805 28.00 18.68 -2.29
N TYR A 806 27.39 18.06 -1.28
CA TYR A 806 27.15 18.66 0.03
C TYR A 806 28.44 18.91 0.82
N SER A 807 29.49 18.12 0.63
CA SER A 807 30.84 18.40 1.14
C SER A 807 31.58 19.44 0.30
N GLY A 808 31.25 19.56 -0.99
CA GLY A 808 31.89 20.47 -1.95
C GLY A 808 33.06 19.83 -2.68
N GLU A 809 33.12 18.49 -2.70
CA GLU A 809 34.12 17.71 -3.45
C GLU A 809 33.83 17.71 -4.96
N VAL A 810 32.56 17.81 -5.36
CA VAL A 810 32.13 17.82 -6.76
C VAL A 810 31.10 18.93 -7.04
N GLY A 811 31.11 19.46 -8.27
CA GLY A 811 30.07 20.36 -8.79
C GLY A 811 28.76 19.63 -9.11
N SER A 812 27.68 20.37 -9.34
CA SER A 812 26.34 19.82 -9.63
C SER A 812 26.33 18.95 -10.89
N GLU A 813 27.14 19.30 -11.89
CA GLU A 813 27.32 18.62 -13.17
C GLU A 813 28.02 17.25 -13.08
N LEU A 814 28.79 17.02 -12.00
CA LEU A 814 29.51 15.77 -11.77
C LEU A 814 28.74 14.78 -10.88
N THR A 815 27.56 15.17 -10.41
CA THR A 815 26.67 14.28 -9.66
C THR A 815 26.07 13.20 -10.57
N VAL A 816 25.49 12.16 -9.98
CA VAL A 816 24.78 11.10 -10.74
C VAL A 816 23.57 11.62 -11.53
N TYR A 817 23.11 12.83 -11.22
CA TYR A 817 21.97 13.47 -11.87
C TYR A 817 22.37 14.25 -13.12
N GLU A 818 23.63 14.64 -13.25
CA GLU A 818 24.13 15.42 -14.39
C GLU A 818 23.22 16.64 -14.67
N ASP A 819 22.65 16.72 -15.87
CA ASP A 819 21.70 17.74 -16.32
C ASP A 819 20.36 17.76 -15.54
N ARG A 820 20.05 16.71 -14.79
CA ARG A 820 18.84 16.58 -13.98
C ARG A 820 19.01 17.01 -12.52
N PHE A 821 20.18 17.51 -12.13
CA PHE A 821 20.48 17.88 -10.74
C PHE A 821 19.41 18.79 -10.11
N SER A 822 19.00 19.84 -10.82
CA SER A 822 18.00 20.79 -10.34
C SER A 822 16.63 20.14 -10.08
N TYR A 823 16.20 19.21 -10.94
CA TYR A 823 14.97 18.45 -10.74
C TYR A 823 15.09 17.45 -9.57
N ALA A 824 16.27 16.87 -9.34
CA ALA A 824 16.51 16.03 -8.17
C ALA A 824 16.39 16.84 -6.87
N CYS A 825 16.94 18.05 -6.85
CA CYS A 825 16.79 18.99 -5.74
C CYS A 825 15.33 19.38 -5.52
N GLU A 826 14.57 19.65 -6.58
CA GLU A 826 13.14 19.94 -6.51
C GLU A 826 12.36 18.81 -5.80
N GLN A 827 12.62 17.56 -6.16
CA GLN A 827 11.99 16.41 -5.52
C GLN A 827 12.43 16.24 -4.06
N LEU A 828 13.70 16.46 -3.73
CA LEU A 828 14.19 16.43 -2.35
C LEU A 828 13.47 17.49 -1.50
N ILE A 829 13.36 18.72 -2.01
CA ILE A 829 12.67 19.83 -1.33
C ILE A 829 11.20 19.48 -1.10
N LYS A 830 10.51 18.92 -2.11
CA LYS A 830 9.11 18.48 -1.96
C LYS A 830 8.95 17.44 -0.85
N VAL A 831 9.81 16.42 -0.81
CA VAL A 831 9.75 15.38 0.21
C VAL A 831 9.97 15.98 1.60
N LEU A 832 11.00 16.83 1.76
CA LEU A 832 11.28 17.50 3.03
C LEU A 832 10.13 18.43 3.45
N TYR A 833 9.52 19.13 2.50
CA TYR A 833 8.36 20.00 2.73
C TYR A 833 7.15 19.20 3.23
N HIS A 834 6.81 18.07 2.59
CA HIS A 834 5.71 17.21 3.03
C HIS A 834 5.95 16.65 4.44
N ILE A 835 7.16 16.18 4.71
CA ILE A 835 7.58 15.69 6.04
C ILE A 835 7.43 16.78 7.11
N PHE A 836 7.76 18.02 6.76
CA PHE A 836 7.68 19.14 7.69
C PHE A 836 6.24 19.62 7.94
N THR A 837 5.43 19.69 6.88
CA THR A 837 4.12 20.35 6.90
C THR A 837 2.95 19.42 7.20
N ASP A 838 3.04 18.12 6.94
CA ASP A 838 1.94 17.19 7.21
C ASP A 838 2.28 16.24 8.37
N ARG A 839 1.92 16.62 9.60
CA ARG A 839 2.15 15.81 10.81
C ARG A 839 0.88 15.08 11.26
N SER A 840 -0.08 14.89 10.35
CA SER A 840 -1.39 14.30 10.64
C SER A 840 -1.31 12.88 11.21
N LEU A 841 -0.27 12.12 10.86
CA LEU A 841 -0.06 10.75 11.34
C LEU A 841 0.47 10.67 12.80
N PHE A 842 0.74 11.80 13.46
CA PHE A 842 0.99 11.91 14.91
C PHE A 842 -0.21 12.48 15.70
N GLN A 843 -1.43 12.36 15.16
CA GLN A 843 -2.64 12.76 15.85
C GLN A 843 -3.20 11.61 16.69
N THR A 844 -3.53 11.88 17.96
CA THR A 844 -4.10 10.90 18.90
C THR A 844 -5.62 10.73 18.77
N GLN A 845 -6.29 11.62 18.04
CA GLN A 845 -7.72 11.56 17.72
C GLN A 845 -7.92 12.12 16.30
N HIS A 846 -8.94 11.63 15.58
CA HIS A 846 -9.39 12.26 14.33
C HIS A 846 -9.80 13.70 14.64
N LEU A 847 -8.92 14.67 14.37
CA LEU A 847 -9.22 16.08 14.53
C LEU A 847 -10.20 16.52 13.42
N GLU A 848 -11.12 17.42 13.78
CA GLU A 848 -12.02 18.14 12.87
C GLU A 848 -11.22 19.08 11.94
N GLY A 849 -10.53 18.52 10.96
CA GLY A 849 -10.01 19.24 9.80
C GLY A 849 -10.97 19.12 8.61
N PRO A 850 -10.85 19.97 7.56
CA PRO A 850 -11.55 19.70 6.31
C PRO A 850 -11.09 18.32 5.83
N ASP A 851 -12.06 17.43 5.70
CA ASP A 851 -11.91 16.07 5.21
C ASP A 851 -10.91 16.03 4.03
N MET A 852 -9.91 15.15 4.10
CA MET A 852 -8.92 14.95 3.04
C MET A 852 -9.59 14.78 1.67
N PHE A 853 -10.79 14.19 1.65
CA PHE A 853 -11.64 14.09 0.49
C PHE A 853 -12.08 15.46 -0.06
N VAL A 854 -12.57 16.36 0.81
CA VAL A 854 -12.92 17.75 0.46
C VAL A 854 -11.69 18.49 -0.06
N ARG A 855 -10.52 18.32 0.58
CA ARG A 855 -9.28 18.96 0.13
C ARG A 855 -8.87 18.51 -1.27
N ARG A 856 -9.05 17.23 -1.61
CA ARG A 856 -8.85 16.71 -2.98
C ARG A 856 -9.82 17.33 -3.98
N ILE A 857 -11.11 17.48 -3.64
CA ILE A 857 -12.09 18.19 -4.48
C ILE A 857 -11.63 19.63 -4.72
N CYS A 858 -11.18 20.33 -3.67
CA CYS A 858 -10.67 21.69 -3.78
C CYS A 858 -9.50 21.79 -4.77
N TYR A 859 -8.50 20.89 -4.69
CA TYR A 859 -7.38 20.89 -5.63
C TYR A 859 -7.76 20.47 -7.05
N SER A 860 -8.79 19.64 -7.23
CA SER A 860 -9.33 19.32 -8.55
C SER A 860 -9.99 20.54 -9.22
N LEU A 861 -10.68 21.37 -8.43
CA LEU A 861 -11.37 22.59 -8.89
C LEU A 861 -10.51 23.86 -8.82
N CYS A 862 -9.29 23.78 -8.28
CA CYS A 862 -8.41 24.92 -8.04
C CYS A 862 -8.06 25.65 -9.35
N ASP A 863 -7.67 24.91 -10.38
CA ASP A 863 -7.16 25.50 -11.62
C ASP A 863 -8.29 25.89 -12.57
N LYS A 864 -9.35 25.07 -12.63
CA LYS A 864 -10.49 25.29 -13.53
C LYS A 864 -11.80 24.70 -13.01
N PRO A 865 -12.96 25.31 -13.35
CA PRO A 865 -14.26 24.68 -13.14
C PRO A 865 -14.42 23.37 -13.93
N LYS A 866 -15.17 22.41 -13.41
CA LYS A 866 -15.41 21.09 -14.03
C LYS A 866 -16.88 20.69 -13.97
N SER A 867 -17.37 19.94 -14.94
CA SER A 867 -18.70 19.33 -14.85
C SER A 867 -18.73 18.23 -13.77
N PHE A 868 -19.92 17.82 -13.32
CA PHE A 868 -20.02 16.69 -12.36
C PHE A 868 -19.34 15.43 -12.90
N SER A 869 -19.59 15.09 -14.18
CA SER A 869 -19.03 13.92 -14.84
C SER A 869 -17.50 14.00 -14.96
N ASP A 870 -16.95 15.15 -15.35
CA ASP A 870 -15.50 15.31 -15.41
C ASP A 870 -14.87 15.23 -14.02
N LEU A 871 -15.54 15.82 -13.02
CA LEU A 871 -15.03 15.82 -11.65
C LEU A 871 -15.08 14.42 -11.05
N ILE A 872 -16.21 13.72 -11.10
CA ILE A 872 -16.37 12.39 -10.49
C ILE A 872 -15.44 11.37 -11.14
N THR A 873 -15.07 11.49 -12.44
CA THR A 873 -14.07 10.59 -13.06
C THR A 873 -12.65 10.74 -12.52
N GLU A 874 -12.36 11.77 -11.72
CA GLU A 874 -11.09 11.93 -11.00
C GLU A 874 -11.09 11.28 -9.61
N PHE A 875 -12.25 10.78 -9.18
CA PHE A 875 -12.47 10.08 -7.93
C PHE A 875 -13.02 8.68 -8.28
N ASP A 876 -12.68 7.64 -7.52
CA ASP A 876 -13.10 6.28 -7.90
C ASP A 876 -14.60 6.07 -7.67
N GLY A 877 -15.39 6.30 -8.72
CA GLY A 877 -16.85 6.41 -8.65
C GLY A 877 -17.68 5.17 -8.32
N ASP A 878 -17.08 4.03 -7.96
CA ASP A 878 -17.84 2.80 -7.62
C ASP A 878 -17.98 2.58 -6.09
N ASP A 879 -17.05 3.11 -5.27
CA ASP A 879 -17.08 2.98 -3.79
C ASP A 879 -17.49 4.29 -3.09
N ILE A 880 -17.59 5.39 -3.85
CA ILE A 880 -18.03 6.67 -3.34
C ILE A 880 -19.53 6.73 -3.57
N ASP A 881 -20.31 6.67 -2.49
CA ASP A 881 -21.75 6.98 -2.56
C ASP A 881 -21.89 8.35 -3.23
N VAL A 882 -22.58 8.38 -4.38
CA VAL A 882 -22.78 9.59 -5.18
C VAL A 882 -23.45 10.67 -4.32
N GLY A 883 -24.30 10.29 -3.37
CA GLY A 883 -24.88 11.18 -2.37
C GLY A 883 -23.84 11.79 -1.45
N ASP A 884 -22.91 10.99 -0.91
CA ASP A 884 -21.80 11.50 -0.08
C ASP A 884 -20.88 12.41 -0.89
N PHE A 885 -20.52 12.02 -2.12
CA PHE A 885 -19.72 12.88 -3.01
C PHE A 885 -20.39 14.23 -3.22
N GLU A 886 -21.69 14.24 -3.51
CA GLU A 886 -22.45 15.45 -3.74
C GLU A 886 -22.52 16.31 -2.48
N ILE A 887 -22.69 15.71 -1.30
CA ILE A 887 -22.63 16.42 0.00
C ILE A 887 -21.27 17.09 0.18
N HIS A 888 -20.16 16.39 -0.06
CA HIS A 888 -18.81 16.94 0.06
C HIS A 888 -18.51 18.00 -1.01
N LEU A 889 -19.01 17.81 -2.23
CA LEU A 889 -18.88 18.76 -3.32
C LEU A 889 -19.64 20.06 -3.04
N GLN A 890 -20.88 19.98 -2.56
CA GLN A 890 -21.69 21.15 -2.19
C GLN A 890 -21.09 21.93 -1.01
N LYS A 891 -20.34 21.26 -0.12
CA LYS A 891 -19.59 21.93 0.95
C LYS A 891 -18.55 22.90 0.40
N CYS A 892 -17.75 22.51 -0.60
CA CYS A 892 -16.63 23.32 -1.08
C CYS A 892 -16.82 24.02 -2.44
N ALA A 893 -17.80 23.64 -3.25
CA ALA A 893 -18.02 24.18 -4.59
C ALA A 893 -19.39 24.86 -4.76
N LEU A 894 -19.48 25.74 -5.75
CA LEU A 894 -20.71 26.37 -6.24
C LEU A 894 -21.01 25.83 -7.64
N LEU A 895 -22.25 25.40 -7.86
CA LEU A 895 -22.73 25.04 -9.19
C LEU A 895 -23.04 26.31 -9.99
N GLN A 896 -22.31 26.52 -11.08
CA GLN A 896 -22.63 27.52 -12.09
C GLN A 896 -23.54 26.87 -13.13
N SER A 897 -24.78 27.34 -13.21
CA SER A 897 -25.78 26.83 -14.15
C SER A 897 -25.34 27.05 -15.61
N PRO A 898 -25.72 26.15 -16.53
CA PRO A 898 -25.38 26.27 -17.95
C PRO A 898 -25.99 27.55 -18.55
N SER A 899 -25.19 28.25 -19.35
CA SER A 899 -25.54 29.51 -20.00
C SER A 899 -26.32 29.33 -21.31
N GLY A 900 -26.26 28.15 -21.93
CA GLY A 900 -26.95 27.81 -23.18
C GLY A 900 -27.55 26.40 -23.19
N ILE A 901 -28.34 26.10 -24.22
CA ILE A 901 -29.08 24.83 -24.38
C ILE A 901 -28.15 23.62 -24.54
N THR A 902 -26.91 23.83 -25.00
CA THR A 902 -25.88 22.80 -25.19
C THR A 902 -24.84 22.75 -24.07
N ASP A 903 -24.90 23.66 -23.10
CA ASP A 903 -23.92 23.75 -22.02
C ASP A 903 -24.32 22.81 -20.87
N SER A 904 -23.33 22.24 -20.18
CA SER A 904 -23.51 21.56 -18.90
C SER A 904 -23.16 22.48 -17.73
N GLY A 905 -23.82 22.31 -16.59
CA GLY A 905 -23.45 23.04 -15.37
C GLY A 905 -22.06 22.62 -14.90
N VAL A 906 -21.28 23.60 -14.41
CA VAL A 906 -19.91 23.37 -13.92
C VAL A 906 -19.78 23.79 -12.46
N TYR A 907 -19.00 23.03 -11.70
CA TYR A 907 -18.65 23.33 -10.32
C TYR A 907 -17.41 24.21 -10.26
N ARG A 908 -17.46 25.25 -9.44
CA ARG A 908 -16.35 26.18 -9.18
C ARG A 908 -16.07 26.23 -7.68
N LEU A 909 -14.79 26.23 -7.31
CA LEU A 909 -14.38 26.31 -5.91
C LEU A 909 -14.90 27.61 -5.23
N LYS A 910 -15.43 27.49 -4.01
CA LYS A 910 -15.83 28.65 -3.20
C LYS A 910 -14.62 29.53 -2.84
N PRO A 911 -14.73 30.87 -2.90
CA PRO A 911 -13.61 31.78 -2.65
C PRO A 911 -12.87 31.55 -1.32
N GLU A 912 -13.59 31.22 -0.25
CA GLU A 912 -13.05 30.98 1.10
C GLU A 912 -12.09 29.77 1.19
N TYR A 913 -12.16 28.81 0.25
CA TYR A 913 -11.29 27.64 0.27
C TYR A 913 -9.90 27.91 -0.31
N TYR A 914 -9.73 28.93 -1.18
CA TYR A 914 -8.41 29.25 -1.74
C TYR A 914 -7.40 29.64 -0.65
N GLU A 915 -7.83 30.26 0.46
CA GLU A 915 -6.94 30.62 1.57
C GLU A 915 -6.40 29.42 2.36
N GLN A 916 -7.01 28.23 2.18
CA GLN A 916 -6.63 26.99 2.87
C GLN A 916 -5.73 26.09 2.02
N LEU A 917 -5.52 26.45 0.74
CA LEU A 917 -4.72 25.68 -0.20
C LEU A 917 -3.26 26.13 -0.22
N ASP A 918 -2.41 25.18 -0.58
CA ASP A 918 -0.96 25.29 -0.67
C ASP A 918 -0.47 24.65 -1.98
N PRO A 919 0.35 25.32 -2.80
CA PRO A 919 0.85 24.75 -4.05
C PRO A 919 1.80 23.56 -3.87
N LEU A 920 2.42 23.37 -2.68
CA LEU A 920 3.24 22.20 -2.35
C LEU A 920 2.52 21.18 -1.46
N SER A 921 1.18 21.13 -1.49
CA SER A 921 0.44 20.11 -0.77
C SER A 921 0.68 18.70 -1.33
N SER A 922 0.56 17.70 -0.46
CA SER A 922 0.55 16.27 -0.82
C SER A 922 -0.49 15.88 -1.88
N CYS A 923 -1.55 16.68 -2.06
CA CYS A 923 -2.56 16.49 -3.10
C CYS A 923 -2.16 17.03 -4.49
N VAL A 924 -1.00 17.69 -4.60
CA VAL A 924 -0.54 18.36 -5.82
C VAL A 924 0.72 17.66 -6.35
N ASP A 925 0.68 17.22 -7.61
CA ASP A 925 1.89 16.77 -8.31
C ASP A 925 2.75 17.98 -8.70
N LEU A 926 4.08 17.82 -8.74
CA LEU A 926 4.99 18.94 -9.03
C LEU A 926 4.72 19.54 -10.41
N SER A 927 4.28 18.74 -11.38
CA SER A 927 3.87 19.23 -12.70
C SER A 927 2.73 20.26 -12.67
N ARG A 928 1.97 20.32 -11.57
CA ARG A 928 0.87 21.27 -11.35
C ARG A 928 1.24 22.43 -10.44
N PHE A 929 2.45 22.45 -9.86
CA PHE A 929 2.86 23.48 -8.90
C PHE A 929 2.65 24.90 -9.42
N GLU A 930 3.16 25.21 -10.61
CA GLU A 930 3.02 26.53 -11.24
C GLU A 930 1.54 26.89 -11.46
N SER A 931 0.77 25.99 -12.07
CA SER A 931 -0.66 26.23 -12.36
C SER A 931 -1.50 26.49 -11.10
N VAL A 932 -1.21 25.75 -10.02
CA VAL A 932 -1.89 25.92 -8.74
C VAL A 932 -1.45 27.22 -8.09
N ALA A 933 -0.15 27.55 -8.09
CA ALA A 933 0.38 28.79 -7.53
C ALA A 933 -0.22 30.02 -8.24
N GLU A 934 -0.27 30.03 -9.57
CA GLU A 934 -0.89 31.10 -10.36
C GLU A 934 -2.37 31.24 -10.05
N SER A 935 -3.11 30.12 -9.97
CA SER A 935 -4.53 30.16 -9.62
C SER A 935 -4.75 30.73 -8.21
N LEU A 936 -3.92 30.33 -7.24
CA LEU A 936 -3.99 30.87 -5.88
C LEU A 936 -3.69 32.37 -5.86
N ILE A 937 -2.61 32.82 -6.50
CA ILE A 937 -2.25 34.25 -6.59
C ILE A 937 -3.41 35.06 -7.17
N LYS A 938 -3.97 34.62 -8.29
CA LYS A 938 -5.07 35.30 -8.99
C LYS A 938 -6.35 35.39 -8.16
N ASN A 939 -6.73 34.32 -7.45
CA ASN A 939 -7.95 34.31 -6.65
C ASN A 939 -7.77 35.01 -5.29
N LEU A 940 -6.58 34.93 -4.69
CA LEU A 940 -6.23 35.65 -3.46
C LEU A 940 -6.08 37.16 -3.71
N SER A 941 -5.50 37.58 -4.84
CA SER A 941 -5.46 38.99 -5.26
C SER A 941 -6.87 39.59 -5.32
N LYS A 942 -7.82 38.88 -5.95
CA LYS A 942 -9.22 39.33 -6.07
C LYS A 942 -9.95 39.40 -4.73
N SER A 943 -9.78 38.39 -3.87
CA SER A 943 -10.45 38.35 -2.57
C SER A 943 -9.88 39.37 -1.58
N ARG A 944 -8.55 39.55 -1.55
CA ARG A 944 -7.84 40.49 -0.68
C ARG A 944 -7.79 41.92 -1.23
N LYS A 945 -8.14 42.13 -2.49
CA LYS A 945 -8.08 43.42 -3.21
C LYS A 945 -6.67 44.03 -3.25
N ILE A 946 -5.65 43.18 -3.43
CA ILE A 946 -4.25 43.57 -3.62
C ILE A 946 -3.77 43.17 -5.01
N LYS A 947 -2.68 43.75 -5.52
CA LYS A 947 -2.15 43.38 -6.84
C LYS A 947 -1.57 41.96 -6.82
N GLU A 948 -1.60 41.25 -7.96
CA GLU A 948 -1.09 39.87 -8.05
C GLU A 948 0.39 39.77 -7.63
N ASN A 949 1.22 40.75 -7.97
CA ASN A 949 2.64 40.80 -7.59
C ASN A 949 2.88 41.16 -6.11
N GLU A 950 1.84 41.51 -5.36
CA GLU A 950 1.90 41.74 -3.91
C GLU A 950 1.40 40.51 -3.12
N VAL A 951 0.86 39.48 -3.80
CA VAL A 951 0.36 38.27 -3.14
C VAL A 951 1.52 37.34 -2.81
N VAL A 952 1.86 37.24 -1.53
CA VAL A 952 2.77 36.21 -1.01
C VAL A 952 1.95 35.00 -0.59
N LEU A 953 2.17 33.85 -1.25
CA LEU A 953 1.56 32.59 -0.84
C LEU A 953 2.15 32.11 0.49
N GLU A 954 1.29 31.79 1.45
CA GLU A 954 1.69 31.28 2.76
C GLU A 954 1.61 29.76 2.81
N PRO A 955 2.60 29.09 3.43
CA PRO A 955 2.60 27.64 3.62
C PRO A 955 1.48 27.22 4.59
N LYS A 956 0.88 26.06 4.34
CA LYS A 956 -0.19 25.49 5.17
C LYS A 956 0.26 24.14 5.73
N PHE A 957 0.36 24.04 7.04
CA PHE A 957 0.77 22.83 7.73
C PHE A 957 -0.26 22.35 8.76
N VAL A 958 -0.21 21.05 9.01
CA VAL A 958 -1.01 20.32 10.00
C VAL A 958 -0.08 19.94 11.14
N SER A 959 -0.29 20.54 12.32
CA SER A 959 0.52 20.25 13.51
C SER A 959 0.16 18.90 14.13
N ALA A 960 1.15 18.28 14.79
CA ALA A 960 0.90 17.07 15.59
C ALA A 960 0.11 17.44 16.86
N SER A 961 -0.61 16.46 17.41
CA SER A 961 -1.35 16.63 18.67
C SER A 961 -0.43 16.88 19.88
N CYS A 962 0.80 16.38 19.82
CA CYS A 962 1.79 16.49 20.89
C CYS A 962 2.77 17.65 20.62
N GLY A 963 2.82 18.63 21.53
CA GLY A 963 3.75 19.76 21.45
C GLY A 963 5.22 19.34 21.37
N GLN A 964 5.64 18.31 22.10
CA GLN A 964 7.01 17.79 22.06
C GLN A 964 7.40 17.24 20.68
N VAL A 965 6.45 16.63 19.96
CA VAL A 965 6.69 16.14 18.60
C VAL A 965 6.93 17.32 17.66
N ASN A 966 6.09 18.36 17.74
CA ASN A 966 6.26 19.58 16.95
C ASN A 966 7.60 20.27 17.22
N GLU A 967 7.99 20.44 18.49
CA GLU A 967 9.27 21.03 18.87
C GLU A 967 10.47 20.23 18.33
N LYS A 968 10.44 18.90 18.46
CA LYS A 968 11.53 18.04 17.98
C LYS A 968 11.64 18.04 16.45
N PHE A 969 10.51 18.04 15.73
CA PHE A 969 10.53 18.22 14.28
C PHE A 969 11.24 19.52 13.90
N LEU A 970 10.80 20.64 14.48
CA LEU A 970 11.38 21.95 14.22
C LEU A 970 12.87 22.01 14.60
N SER A 971 13.28 21.32 15.67
CA SER A 971 14.68 21.25 16.08
C SER A 971 15.59 20.61 15.03
N PHE A 972 15.10 19.62 14.26
CA PHE A 972 15.86 19.01 13.16
C PHE A 972 16.11 20.01 12.03
N PHE A 973 15.06 20.70 11.58
CA PHE A 973 15.13 21.67 10.49
C PHE A 973 15.84 22.97 10.86
N THR A 974 16.16 23.15 12.14
CA THR A 974 16.95 24.29 12.64
C THR A 974 18.38 23.93 13.01
N THR A 975 18.84 22.72 12.69
CA THR A 975 20.24 22.32 12.85
C THR A 975 21.17 23.07 11.89
N ARG A 976 22.44 23.22 12.27
CA ARG A 976 23.46 23.89 11.45
C ARG A 976 23.71 23.17 10.14
N GLU A 977 23.69 21.86 10.18
CA GLU A 977 23.86 21.00 9.02
C GLU A 977 22.68 21.15 8.04
N PHE A 978 21.44 21.26 8.54
CA PHE A 978 20.29 21.51 7.68
C PHE A 978 20.27 22.93 7.10
N ALA A 979 20.58 23.95 7.91
CA ALA A 979 20.72 25.32 7.43
C ALA A 979 21.84 25.44 6.37
N LYS A 980 22.94 24.69 6.50
CA LYS A 980 23.98 24.58 5.46
C LYS A 980 23.44 23.97 4.15
N LEU A 981 22.56 22.96 4.23
CA LEU A 981 21.90 22.38 3.05
C LEU A 981 21.04 23.44 2.33
N MET A 982 20.23 24.19 3.08
CA MET A 982 19.42 25.30 2.54
C MET A 982 20.31 26.36 1.85
N TYR A 983 21.40 26.76 2.50
CA TYR A 983 22.37 27.70 1.93
C TYR A 983 22.97 27.18 0.63
N LYS A 984 23.42 25.92 0.59
CA LYS A 984 24.02 25.32 -0.61
C LYS A 984 23.03 25.25 -1.78
N LEU A 985 21.78 24.87 -1.52
CA LEU A 985 20.73 24.83 -2.54
C LEU A 985 20.41 26.23 -3.08
N MET A 986 20.30 27.25 -2.23
CA MET A 986 20.11 28.64 -2.69
C MET A 986 21.30 29.12 -3.51
N ARG A 987 22.52 28.84 -3.02
CA ARG A 987 23.75 29.25 -3.69
C ARG A 987 23.88 28.66 -5.09
N GLU A 988 23.58 27.37 -5.24
CA GLU A 988 23.60 26.68 -6.52
C GLU A 988 22.57 27.26 -7.51
N SER A 989 21.36 27.61 -7.06
CA SER A 989 20.37 28.27 -7.91
C SER A 989 20.83 29.66 -8.38
N ILE A 990 21.49 30.43 -7.50
CA ILE A 990 22.08 31.73 -7.84
C ILE A 990 23.22 31.56 -8.85
N ASP A 991 24.17 30.66 -8.57
CA ASP A 991 25.37 30.47 -9.39
C ASP A 991 25.01 29.89 -10.79
N SER A 992 23.99 29.03 -10.88
CA SER A 992 23.50 28.46 -12.14
C SER A 992 22.51 29.34 -12.91
N GLY A 993 21.87 30.30 -12.23
CA GLY A 993 20.80 31.14 -12.78
C GLY A 993 19.49 30.39 -13.09
N GLN A 994 19.35 29.13 -12.66
CA GLN A 994 18.15 28.32 -12.90
C GLN A 994 17.11 28.49 -11.79
N GLU A 995 15.85 28.69 -12.16
CA GLU A 995 14.73 28.86 -11.22
C GLU A 995 13.92 27.58 -10.93
N ILE A 996 14.41 26.40 -11.33
CA ILE A 996 13.64 25.14 -11.32
C ILE A 996 13.05 24.78 -9.94
N TYR A 997 13.82 24.95 -8.86
CA TYR A 997 13.39 24.58 -7.50
C TYR A 997 13.41 25.73 -6.49
N ILE A 998 13.85 26.93 -6.89
CA ILE A 998 14.10 28.02 -5.94
C ILE A 998 12.81 28.54 -5.32
N GLN A 999 11.71 28.59 -6.09
CA GLN A 999 10.41 29.00 -5.58
C GLN A 999 9.89 28.04 -4.49
N GLN A 1000 10.09 26.73 -4.69
CA GLN A 1000 9.74 25.65 -3.77
C GLN A 1000 10.62 25.72 -2.52
N LEU A 1001 11.93 25.98 -2.69
CA LEU A 1001 12.89 26.14 -1.59
C LEU A 1001 12.56 27.35 -0.70
N LEU A 1002 12.24 28.50 -1.30
CA LEU A 1002 11.83 29.69 -0.58
C LEU A 1002 10.49 29.48 0.13
N HIS A 1003 9.54 28.77 -0.48
CA HIS A 1003 8.29 28.40 0.18
C HIS A 1003 8.53 27.46 1.37
N PHE A 1004 9.50 26.55 1.27
CA PHE A 1004 9.89 25.70 2.39
C PHE A 1004 10.56 26.48 3.52
N LEU A 1005 11.48 27.41 3.20
CA LEU A 1005 12.02 28.33 4.20
C LEU A 1005 10.91 29.12 4.88
N HIS A 1006 9.91 29.58 4.12
CA HIS A 1006 8.75 30.26 4.70
C HIS A 1006 8.04 29.39 5.74
N ALA A 1007 7.86 28.10 5.47
CA ALA A 1007 7.20 27.18 6.39
C ALA A 1007 8.00 27.04 7.69
N ILE A 1008 9.32 26.91 7.60
CA ILE A 1008 10.20 26.85 8.77
C ILE A 1008 10.07 28.14 9.60
N LEU A 1009 10.14 29.31 8.97
CA LEU A 1009 10.06 30.60 9.68
C LEU A 1009 8.70 30.82 10.36
N VAL A 1010 7.60 30.47 9.69
CA VAL A 1010 6.25 30.57 10.28
C VAL A 1010 6.13 29.67 11.51
N ASP A 1011 6.63 28.43 11.46
CA ASP A 1011 6.56 27.51 12.60
C ASP A 1011 7.45 27.98 13.76
N VAL A 1012 8.65 28.51 13.48
CA VAL A 1012 9.51 29.13 14.52
C VAL A 1012 8.83 30.31 15.20
N GLN A 1013 8.15 31.19 14.46
CA GLN A 1013 7.43 32.33 15.04
C GLN A 1013 6.35 31.91 16.04
N SER A 1014 5.76 30.73 15.85
CA SER A 1014 4.72 30.22 16.72
C SER A 1014 5.23 29.71 18.09
N SER A 1015 6.56 29.59 18.26
CA SER A 1015 7.17 29.00 19.46
C SER A 1015 8.25 29.88 20.09
N GLU A 1016 7.93 30.54 21.20
CA GLU A 1016 8.80 31.50 21.90
C GLU A 1016 10.13 30.89 22.39
N THR A 1017 10.13 29.61 22.77
CA THR A 1017 11.32 28.82 23.13
C THR A 1017 12.27 28.60 21.97
N MET A 1018 11.75 28.61 20.74
CA MET A 1018 12.46 28.17 19.54
C MET A 1018 13.04 29.33 18.72
N LYS A 1019 12.74 30.59 19.06
CA LYS A 1019 13.40 31.77 18.47
C LYS A 1019 14.94 31.71 18.58
N LYS A 1020 15.46 31.04 19.61
CA LYS A 1020 16.91 30.82 19.81
C LYS A 1020 17.57 29.96 18.72
N HIS A 1021 16.80 29.24 17.92
CA HIS A 1021 17.32 28.38 16.87
C HIS A 1021 17.47 29.11 15.51
N LEU A 1022 16.97 30.35 15.38
CA LEU A 1022 17.19 31.22 14.20
C LEU A 1022 18.64 31.64 14.05
N ASP A 1023 19.39 31.73 15.14
CA ASP A 1023 20.81 32.09 15.17
C ASP A 1023 21.60 31.31 14.12
N THR A 1024 21.28 30.03 13.93
CA THR A 1024 21.94 29.16 12.96
C THR A 1024 21.72 29.58 11.50
N TYR A 1025 20.52 30.06 11.17
CA TYR A 1025 20.15 30.58 9.84
C TYR A 1025 20.70 31.99 9.58
N ILE A 1026 21.12 32.68 10.65
CA ILE A 1026 21.73 34.01 10.59
C ILE A 1026 23.26 33.89 10.51
N ASP A 1027 23.86 32.98 11.29
CA ASP A 1027 25.29 32.67 11.29
C ASP A 1027 25.74 32.08 9.95
N ILE A 1028 24.87 31.31 9.30
CA ILE A 1028 25.04 30.92 7.90
C ILE A 1028 24.43 32.04 7.06
N PRO A 1029 25.13 32.60 6.05
CA PRO A 1029 24.73 33.83 5.36
C PRO A 1029 23.54 33.64 4.40
N ILE A 1030 22.41 33.13 4.89
CA ILE A 1030 21.16 32.94 4.15
C ILE A 1030 20.53 34.31 3.84
N CYS A 1031 20.64 35.29 4.74
CA CYS A 1031 20.16 36.65 4.50
C CYS A 1031 20.84 37.28 3.28
N ASP A 1032 22.15 37.03 3.10
CA ASP A 1032 22.91 37.54 1.95
C ASP A 1032 22.42 36.92 0.64
N LEU A 1033 22.11 35.62 0.65
CA LEU A 1033 21.54 34.94 -0.52
C LEU A 1033 20.11 35.41 -0.82
N LEU A 1034 19.28 35.63 0.21
CA LEU A 1034 17.93 36.16 0.03
C LEU A 1034 17.94 37.57 -0.58
N LEU A 1035 18.85 38.44 -0.10
CA LEU A 1035 19.04 39.77 -0.69
C LEU A 1035 19.50 39.66 -2.15
N THR A 1036 20.48 38.79 -2.43
CA THR A 1036 20.94 38.53 -3.80
C THR A 1036 19.80 38.06 -4.70
N ILE A 1037 18.92 37.18 -4.22
CA ILE A 1037 17.76 36.70 -4.97
C ILE A 1037 16.74 37.83 -5.16
N ALA A 1038 16.43 38.61 -4.12
CA ALA A 1038 15.49 39.72 -4.18
C ALA A 1038 15.90 40.80 -5.18
N GLU A 1039 17.21 41.05 -5.33
CA GLU A 1039 17.79 42.02 -6.28
C GLU A 1039 18.09 41.43 -7.67
N SER A 1040 17.86 40.13 -7.87
CA SER A 1040 18.18 39.45 -9.13
C SER A 1040 17.16 39.74 -10.25
N SER A 1041 17.48 39.28 -11.46
CA SER A 1041 16.57 39.30 -12.61
C SER A 1041 15.62 38.09 -12.65
N MET A 1042 15.53 37.32 -11.55
CA MET A 1042 14.63 36.17 -11.46
C MET A 1042 13.16 36.58 -11.52
N SER A 1043 12.26 35.60 -11.70
CA SER A 1043 10.82 35.84 -11.77
C SER A 1043 10.28 36.60 -10.55
N SER A 1044 9.22 37.40 -10.77
CA SER A 1044 8.59 38.17 -9.69
C SER A 1044 8.10 37.30 -8.52
N ALA A 1045 7.67 36.07 -8.79
CA ALA A 1045 7.26 35.13 -7.75
C ALA A 1045 8.42 34.75 -6.81
N VAL A 1046 9.64 34.68 -7.33
CA VAL A 1046 10.86 34.35 -6.59
C VAL A 1046 11.39 35.58 -5.84
N THR A 1047 11.54 36.72 -6.53
CA THR A 1047 12.11 37.95 -5.94
C THR A 1047 11.23 38.52 -4.83
N VAL A 1048 9.90 38.58 -5.03
CA VAL A 1048 8.94 39.03 -4.01
C VAL A 1048 8.92 38.10 -2.80
N LYS A 1049 9.03 36.78 -3.00
CA LYS A 1049 9.07 35.82 -1.90
C LYS A 1049 10.38 35.94 -1.12
N ALA A 1050 11.51 36.15 -1.79
CA ALA A 1050 12.80 36.34 -1.14
C ALA A 1050 12.84 37.62 -0.29
N ASP A 1051 12.33 38.74 -0.83
CA ASP A 1051 12.21 40.02 -0.11
C ASP A 1051 11.31 39.90 1.14
N HIS A 1052 10.16 39.22 1.00
CA HIS A 1052 9.28 38.94 2.13
C HIS A 1052 9.98 38.13 3.23
N LEU A 1053 10.73 37.09 2.86
CA LEU A 1053 11.44 36.24 3.82
C LEU A 1053 12.60 36.96 4.49
N LEU A 1054 13.32 37.80 3.74
CA LEU A 1054 14.37 38.66 4.25
C LEU A 1054 13.81 39.62 5.31
N THR A 1055 12.72 40.33 4.99
CA THR A 1055 12.03 41.22 5.93
C THR A 1055 11.60 40.46 7.18
N LYS A 1056 11.02 39.28 7.02
CA LYS A 1056 10.58 38.43 8.13
C LYS A 1056 11.73 37.98 9.03
N LEU A 1057 12.89 37.65 8.47
CA LEU A 1057 14.09 37.31 9.23
C LEU A 1057 14.67 38.51 9.98
N ILE A 1058 14.58 39.71 9.40
CA ILE A 1058 15.00 40.96 10.05
C ILE A 1058 14.06 41.27 11.23
N ASP A 1059 12.75 41.13 11.05
CA ASP A 1059 11.76 41.37 12.12
C ASP A 1059 11.90 40.38 13.29
N MET A 1060 12.49 39.20 13.04
CA MET A 1060 12.61 38.12 14.03
C MET A 1060 13.90 38.18 14.88
N ASP A 1061 14.90 39.01 14.53
CA ASP A 1061 16.13 39.17 15.33
C ASP A 1061 16.67 40.62 15.29
N ASP A 1062 16.98 41.20 16.44
CA ASP A 1062 17.59 42.54 16.53
C ASP A 1062 19.05 42.56 15.98
N ARG A 1063 19.73 41.39 15.92
CA ARG A 1063 21.12 41.27 15.42
C ARG A 1063 21.23 41.31 13.89
N THR A 1064 20.26 40.80 13.14
CA THR A 1064 20.25 40.80 11.66
C THR A 1064 20.30 42.22 11.09
N SER A 1065 19.71 43.20 11.78
CA SER A 1065 19.85 44.64 11.43
C SER A 1065 21.31 45.12 11.39
N SER A 1066 22.22 44.48 12.14
CA SER A 1066 23.65 44.84 12.19
C SER A 1066 24.45 44.14 11.08
N GLN A 1067 24.11 42.89 10.76
CA GLN A 1067 24.75 42.08 9.73
C GLN A 1067 24.31 42.49 8.32
N PHE A 1068 23.02 42.82 8.15
CA PHE A 1068 22.46 43.40 6.94
C PHE A 1068 23.14 44.72 6.55
N ARG A 1069 23.52 45.55 7.54
CA ARG A 1069 24.33 46.76 7.29
C ARG A 1069 25.70 46.42 6.68
N CYS A 1070 26.36 45.33 7.10
CA CYS A 1070 27.62 44.88 6.52
C CYS A 1070 27.46 44.28 5.12
N THR A 1071 26.39 43.50 4.89
CA THR A 1071 26.10 42.88 3.58
C THR A 1071 25.71 43.91 2.53
N VAL A 1072 24.89 44.91 2.88
CA VAL A 1072 24.57 46.04 2.01
C VAL A 1072 25.85 46.80 1.64
N ILE A 1073 26.79 47.00 2.58
CA ILE A 1073 28.11 47.61 2.29
C ILE A 1073 28.93 46.76 1.30
N SER A 1074 28.90 45.42 1.40
CA SER A 1074 29.61 44.49 0.51
C SER A 1074 28.99 44.43 -0.91
N LEU A 1075 27.65 44.39 -1.02
CA LEU A 1075 26.93 44.44 -2.30
C LEU A 1075 27.08 45.79 -3.01
N LEU A 1076 27.13 46.90 -2.25
CA LEU A 1076 27.46 48.22 -2.78
C LEU A 1076 28.88 48.27 -3.37
N GLN A 1077 29.83 47.51 -2.81
CA GLN A 1077 31.18 47.37 -3.35
C GLN A 1077 31.21 46.51 -4.63
N HIS A 1078 30.42 45.44 -4.70
CA HIS A 1078 30.40 44.53 -5.86
C HIS A 1078 29.64 45.11 -7.08
N HIS A 1079 28.51 45.80 -6.87
CA HIS A 1079 27.76 46.46 -7.95
C HIS A 1079 28.50 47.68 -8.52
N ALA A 1080 29.30 48.40 -7.72
CA ALA A 1080 30.16 49.48 -8.20
C ALA A 1080 31.25 48.99 -9.18
N ILE A 1081 31.70 47.74 -9.04
CA ILE A 1081 32.70 47.11 -9.91
C ILE A 1081 32.07 46.61 -11.22
N MET A 1082 30.83 46.12 -11.19
CA MET A 1082 30.12 45.66 -12.39
C MET A 1082 29.60 46.81 -13.27
N ALA A 1083 29.17 47.92 -12.65
CA ALA A 1083 28.76 49.12 -13.36
C ALA A 1083 29.89 49.76 -14.19
N SER A 1084 31.17 49.49 -13.85
CA SER A 1084 32.31 50.02 -14.60
C SER A 1084 32.58 49.29 -15.92
N GLN A 1085 31.98 48.11 -16.16
CA GLN A 1085 32.26 47.27 -17.35
C GLN A 1085 31.31 47.51 -18.53
N HIS A 1086 30.24 48.30 -18.36
CA HIS A 1086 29.23 48.58 -19.40
C HIS A 1086 29.19 50.05 -19.88
N LEU A 1087 30.15 50.89 -19.46
CA LEU A 1087 30.18 52.32 -19.81
C LEU A 1087 30.52 52.63 -21.28
N ASP A 1088 30.99 51.65 -22.07
CA ASP A 1088 31.43 51.88 -23.45
C ASP A 1088 30.31 51.89 -24.52
N LYS A 1089 29.03 51.73 -24.16
CA LYS A 1089 27.94 51.52 -25.14
C LYS A 1089 26.67 52.36 -25.00
N ILE A 1090 26.67 53.48 -24.28
CA ILE A 1090 25.45 54.32 -24.14
C ILE A 1090 25.75 55.75 -24.61
N ALA A 1091 25.04 56.17 -25.66
CA ALA A 1091 25.29 57.40 -26.42
C ALA A 1091 24.41 58.60 -26.00
N ASP A 1092 23.48 58.43 -25.06
CA ASP A 1092 22.63 59.53 -24.59
C ASP A 1092 22.35 59.42 -23.06
N PRO A 1093 22.71 60.44 -22.24
CA PRO A 1093 22.49 60.46 -20.80
C PRO A 1093 21.01 60.60 -20.35
N HIS A 1094 20.06 60.80 -21.27
CA HIS A 1094 18.65 61.03 -20.91
C HIS A 1094 17.74 59.79 -20.88
N ASP A 1095 18.20 58.62 -21.32
CA ASP A 1095 17.39 57.39 -21.33
C ASP A 1095 17.41 56.58 -20.00
N ILE A 1096 18.09 57.05 -18.94
CA ILE A 1096 18.18 56.35 -17.64
C ILE A 1096 17.25 56.98 -16.57
N ALA A 1097 16.21 57.70 -16.99
CA ALA A 1097 15.33 58.40 -16.05
C ALA A 1097 14.13 57.57 -15.57
N GLU A 1098 13.82 56.42 -16.16
CA GLU A 1098 12.64 55.64 -15.78
C GLU A 1098 12.97 54.15 -15.77
N SER A 1099 12.89 53.52 -14.58
CA SER A 1099 12.69 52.07 -14.34
C SER A 1099 13.77 51.25 -13.60
N SER A 1100 14.43 51.76 -12.54
CA SER A 1100 14.94 50.83 -11.52
C SER A 1100 14.98 51.42 -10.11
N ILE A 1101 14.62 50.60 -9.11
CA ILE A 1101 14.74 50.89 -7.67
C ILE A 1101 16.19 51.26 -7.28
N PHE A 1102 17.17 50.79 -8.06
CA PHE A 1102 18.59 51.15 -7.97
C PHE A 1102 18.83 52.66 -8.16
N THR A 1103 18.09 53.35 -9.04
CA THR A 1103 18.22 54.81 -9.24
C THR A 1103 17.68 55.62 -8.06
N GLU A 1104 16.64 55.14 -7.36
CA GLU A 1104 16.03 55.87 -6.23
C GLU A 1104 16.81 55.72 -4.91
N VAL A 1105 17.46 54.56 -4.71
CA VAL A 1105 18.33 54.28 -3.56
C VAL A 1105 19.72 54.91 -3.75
N ILE A 1106 20.26 54.89 -4.97
CA ILE A 1106 21.52 55.58 -5.30
C ILE A 1106 21.36 57.10 -5.29
N MET A 1107 20.26 57.68 -5.76
CA MET A 1107 20.03 59.12 -5.66
C MET A 1107 19.81 59.60 -4.20
N LYS A 1108 19.43 58.69 -3.28
CA LYS A 1108 19.38 58.94 -1.83
C LYS A 1108 20.70 58.71 -1.10
N TYR A 1109 21.56 57.82 -1.59
CA TYR A 1109 22.90 57.54 -1.02
C TYR A 1109 24.01 58.45 -1.60
N LEU A 1110 23.87 58.95 -2.83
CA LEU A 1110 24.91 59.67 -3.59
C LEU A 1110 24.63 61.13 -3.93
N ASN A 1111 23.58 61.77 -3.41
CA ASN A 1111 23.51 63.25 -3.50
C ASN A 1111 24.50 63.94 -2.53
N GLY A 1112 25.76 63.51 -2.56
CA GLY A 1112 26.90 64.18 -1.96
C GLY A 1112 28.24 63.47 -2.18
N TYR A 1113 28.68 63.23 -3.42
CA TYR A 1113 30.11 63.05 -3.69
C TYR A 1113 30.83 64.37 -3.45
N GLY A 1114 31.70 64.39 -2.46
CA GLY A 1114 32.72 65.41 -2.26
C GLY A 1114 34.05 64.77 -1.89
N PRO A 1115 35.18 65.45 -2.15
CA PRO A 1115 36.54 64.94 -1.92
C PRO A 1115 36.80 64.35 -0.51
N ALA A 1116 36.00 64.76 0.48
CA ALA A 1116 36.15 64.38 1.88
C ALA A 1116 36.00 62.87 2.14
N LEU A 1117 35.13 62.16 1.41
CA LEU A 1117 34.93 60.73 1.64
C LEU A 1117 36.12 59.89 1.14
N ASP A 1118 36.79 60.35 0.07
CA ASP A 1118 38.01 59.72 -0.47
C ASP A 1118 39.19 59.87 0.52
N TYR A 1119 39.28 61.02 1.21
CA TYR A 1119 40.28 61.25 2.26
C TYR A 1119 40.06 60.42 3.54
N ILE A 1120 38.80 60.15 3.88
CA ILE A 1120 38.43 59.35 5.05
C ILE A 1120 38.63 57.85 4.77
N GLN A 1121 38.17 57.35 3.63
CA GLN A 1121 38.26 55.93 3.26
C GLN A 1121 39.70 55.45 3.05
N LYS A 1122 40.58 56.30 2.51
CA LYS A 1122 42.01 55.97 2.31
C LYS A 1122 42.87 56.14 3.57
N GLY A 1123 42.26 56.39 4.74
CA GLY A 1123 42.97 56.46 6.02
C GLY A 1123 43.84 57.71 6.22
N TYR A 1124 43.76 58.69 5.31
CA TYR A 1124 44.59 59.91 5.37
C TYR A 1124 44.30 60.76 6.60
N VAL A 1125 43.11 60.67 7.20
CA VAL A 1125 42.81 61.37 8.48
C VAL A 1125 43.72 60.89 9.61
N LYS A 1126 43.99 59.58 9.71
CA LYS A 1126 44.94 59.03 10.70
C LYS A 1126 46.38 59.43 10.37
N LEU A 1127 46.73 59.46 9.08
CA LEU A 1127 48.06 59.88 8.63
C LEU A 1127 48.28 61.39 8.89
N ILE A 1128 47.31 62.24 8.59
CA ILE A 1128 47.34 63.69 8.82
C ILE A 1128 47.34 63.99 10.31
N VAL A 1129 46.54 63.32 11.13
CA VAL A 1129 46.55 63.49 12.59
C VAL A 1129 47.90 63.04 13.20
N ALA A 1130 48.47 61.92 12.75
CA ALA A 1130 49.76 61.43 13.22
C ALA A 1130 50.95 62.30 12.75
N LEU A 1131 50.93 62.74 11.48
CA LEU A 1131 51.92 63.66 10.91
C LEU A 1131 51.84 65.04 11.58
N SER A 1132 50.63 65.54 11.84
CA SER A 1132 50.41 66.81 12.56
C SER A 1132 50.88 66.71 14.01
N PHE A 1133 50.64 65.57 14.68
CA PHE A 1133 51.12 65.32 16.04
C PHE A 1133 52.66 65.28 16.10
N GLU A 1134 53.33 64.59 15.17
CA GLU A 1134 54.81 64.55 15.16
C GLU A 1134 55.47 65.82 14.65
N LEU A 1135 54.89 66.54 13.67
CA LEU A 1135 55.36 67.88 13.33
C LEU A 1135 55.26 68.82 14.53
N MET A 1136 54.16 68.74 15.29
CA MET A 1136 53.98 69.53 16.51
C MET A 1136 55.01 69.17 17.59
N ASN A 1137 55.38 67.90 17.74
CA ASN A 1137 56.46 67.50 18.65
C ASN A 1137 57.83 67.99 18.18
N ILE A 1138 58.11 67.94 16.87
CA ILE A 1138 59.34 68.45 16.25
C ILE A 1138 59.47 69.97 16.48
N ILE A 1139 58.37 70.72 16.28
CA ILE A 1139 58.30 72.16 16.55
C ILE A 1139 58.48 72.47 18.04
N LYS A 1140 58.13 71.54 18.94
CA LYS A 1140 58.25 71.69 20.39
C LYS A 1140 59.63 71.31 20.95
N SER A 1141 60.36 70.38 20.34
CA SER A 1141 61.55 69.75 20.93
C SER A 1141 62.90 70.18 20.32
N ASN A 1142 62.91 70.84 19.15
CA ASN A 1142 64.13 71.28 18.45
C ASN A 1142 65.20 70.19 18.19
N SER A 1143 64.85 68.90 18.28
CA SER A 1143 65.71 67.79 17.87
C SER A 1143 64.97 66.88 16.89
N PHE A 1144 65.53 66.75 15.70
CA PHE A 1144 64.95 65.99 14.60
C PHE A 1144 65.64 64.61 14.53
N ASP A 1145 64.90 63.52 14.75
CA ASP A 1145 65.39 62.15 14.61
C ASP A 1145 64.82 61.50 13.35
N PHE A 1146 65.61 61.51 12.27
CA PHE A 1146 65.23 61.00 10.95
C PHE A 1146 64.96 59.48 10.94
N ALA A 1147 65.46 58.72 11.92
CA ALA A 1147 65.34 57.27 11.94
C ALA A 1147 63.91 56.78 12.26
N LYS A 1148 63.14 57.52 13.04
CA LYS A 1148 61.75 57.15 13.39
C LYS A 1148 60.78 57.29 12.22
N LEU A 1149 60.96 58.28 11.37
CA LEU A 1149 60.13 58.51 10.17
C LEU A 1149 60.39 57.48 9.06
N GLN A 1150 61.65 57.07 8.86
CA GLN A 1150 61.98 56.03 7.88
C GLN A 1150 61.36 54.67 8.25
N THR A 1151 61.23 54.39 9.56
CA THR A 1151 60.56 53.20 10.08
C THR A 1151 59.04 53.24 9.81
N PHE A 1152 58.45 54.44 9.77
CA PHE A 1152 57.02 54.67 9.47
C PHE A 1152 56.69 54.51 7.97
N SER A 1153 57.62 54.86 7.06
CA SER A 1153 57.40 54.68 5.61
C SER A 1153 57.38 53.21 5.15
N LYS A 1154 57.98 52.32 5.94
CA LYS A 1154 58.07 50.88 5.66
C LYS A 1154 56.90 50.06 6.23
N SER A 1155 56.06 50.62 7.10
CA SER A 1155 54.96 49.90 7.74
C SER A 1155 53.63 49.97 6.97
N TYR A 1156 53.58 50.72 5.87
CA TYR A 1156 52.42 50.82 4.98
C TYR A 1156 52.89 50.66 3.52
N ASP A 1157 52.99 49.40 3.08
CA ASP A 1157 53.05 48.97 1.69
C ASP A 1157 51.82 48.05 1.53
N ASP A 1158 50.77 48.39 0.77
CA ASP A 1158 50.72 48.12 -0.68
C ASP A 1158 49.68 49.00 -1.45
N HIS A 1159 49.17 50.11 -0.89
CA HIS A 1159 48.05 50.88 -1.48
C HIS A 1159 48.28 52.40 -1.62
N ILE A 1160 49.53 52.86 -1.65
CA ILE A 1160 49.85 54.28 -1.91
C ILE A 1160 50.54 54.36 -3.27
N GLU A 1161 49.99 55.14 -4.20
CA GLU A 1161 50.58 55.40 -5.52
C GLU A 1161 52.01 55.95 -5.40
N ASP A 1162 52.91 55.44 -6.25
CA ASP A 1162 54.34 55.80 -6.27
C ASP A 1162 54.59 57.32 -6.37
N ASP A 1163 53.69 58.06 -7.02
CA ASP A 1163 53.77 59.51 -7.16
C ASP A 1163 53.62 60.25 -5.82
N PHE A 1164 52.79 59.73 -4.91
CA PHE A 1164 52.55 60.33 -3.58
C PHE A 1164 53.73 60.09 -2.63
N ARG A 1165 54.32 58.88 -2.71
CA ARG A 1165 55.57 58.53 -2.02
C ARG A 1165 56.74 59.38 -2.52
N THR A 1166 56.79 59.62 -3.82
CA THR A 1166 57.79 60.48 -4.46
C THR A 1166 57.60 61.94 -4.06
N TYR A 1167 56.37 62.46 -4.00
CA TYR A 1167 56.08 63.84 -3.60
C TYR A 1167 56.47 64.11 -2.14
N PHE A 1168 56.03 63.28 -1.20
CA PHE A 1168 56.41 63.43 0.21
C PHE A 1168 57.88 63.08 0.46
N GLY A 1169 58.45 62.11 -0.26
CA GLY A 1169 59.88 61.83 -0.26
C GLY A 1169 60.70 63.05 -0.68
N ASN A 1170 60.30 63.74 -1.74
CA ASN A 1170 60.91 64.99 -2.21
C ASN A 1170 60.69 66.15 -1.20
N LEU A 1171 59.51 66.23 -0.58
CA LEU A 1171 59.23 67.21 0.47
C LEU A 1171 60.13 66.98 1.69
N PHE A 1172 60.30 65.73 2.13
CA PHE A 1172 61.19 65.36 3.23
C PHE A 1172 62.67 65.50 2.88
N GLU A 1173 63.07 65.26 1.63
CA GLU A 1173 64.43 65.61 1.15
C GLU A 1173 64.66 67.12 1.12
N SER A 1174 63.63 67.93 0.81
CA SER A 1174 63.74 69.40 0.89
C SER A 1174 63.94 69.91 2.33
N PHE A 1175 63.45 69.17 3.34
CA PHE A 1175 63.77 69.43 4.75
C PHE A 1175 65.19 68.98 5.15
N LYS A 1176 65.82 68.08 4.38
CA LYS A 1176 67.14 67.49 4.67
C LYS A 1176 68.31 68.35 4.19
N ASP A 1177 68.15 69.07 3.09
CA ASP A 1177 69.21 69.90 2.47
C ASP A 1177 69.23 71.38 2.92
N GLY A 1178 68.53 71.74 4.00
CA GLY A 1178 68.78 73.00 4.70
C GLY A 1178 68.52 74.27 3.87
N ILE A 1179 67.45 74.30 3.07
CA ILE A 1179 66.94 75.55 2.49
C ILE A 1179 65.45 75.70 2.82
N ILE A 1180 65.18 76.00 4.10
CA ILE A 1180 64.07 76.89 4.44
C ILE A 1180 64.72 78.23 4.73
N THR A 1181 64.88 79.06 3.69
CA THR A 1181 65.18 80.47 3.87
C THR A 1181 63.99 81.15 4.52
N GLU A 1182 64.06 81.23 5.85
CA GLU A 1182 63.49 82.18 6.83
C GLU A 1182 62.05 82.73 6.72
N HIS A 1183 61.30 82.63 5.62
CA HIS A 1183 60.01 83.31 5.49
C HIS A 1183 58.87 82.39 4.99
N VAL A 1184 58.73 81.24 5.62
CA VAL A 1184 57.40 80.62 5.75
C VAL A 1184 56.93 80.92 7.16
N GLU A 1185 56.05 81.93 7.29
CA GLU A 1185 55.51 82.35 8.57
C GLU A 1185 54.83 81.16 9.25
N ARG A 1186 55.40 80.73 10.38
CA ARG A 1186 54.86 79.68 11.26
C ARG A 1186 53.36 79.86 11.52
N GLU A 1187 52.89 81.11 11.62
CA GLU A 1187 51.48 81.46 11.76
C GLU A 1187 50.61 81.05 10.55
N LYS A 1188 51.12 81.11 9.31
CA LYS A 1188 50.37 80.68 8.12
C LYS A 1188 50.22 79.17 8.01
N LEU A 1189 51.24 78.43 8.47
CA LEU A 1189 51.21 76.96 8.49
C LEU A 1189 50.33 76.45 9.64
N GLU A 1190 50.44 77.06 10.84
CA GLU A 1190 49.56 76.78 11.98
C GLU A 1190 48.10 77.13 11.65
N LYS A 1191 47.84 78.27 10.97
CA LYS A 1191 46.49 78.66 10.52
C LYS A 1191 45.93 77.74 9.44
N PHE A 1192 46.72 77.33 8.45
CA PHE A 1192 46.28 76.42 7.39
C PHE A 1192 45.88 75.03 7.94
N PHE A 1193 46.66 74.48 8.86
CA PHE A 1193 46.33 73.21 9.50
C PHE A 1193 45.14 73.33 10.47
N LEU A 1194 45.01 74.46 11.17
CA LEU A 1194 43.87 74.74 12.05
C LEU A 1194 42.56 74.91 11.25
N ASP A 1195 42.57 75.65 10.15
CA ASP A 1195 41.42 75.84 9.26
C ASP A 1195 40.99 74.50 8.63
N SER A 1196 41.95 73.65 8.27
CA SER A 1196 41.70 72.32 7.72
C SER A 1196 41.13 71.35 8.75
N LEU A 1197 41.67 71.32 9.98
CA LEU A 1197 41.15 70.51 11.08
C LEU A 1197 39.77 70.97 11.55
N THR A 1198 39.53 72.28 11.58
CA THR A 1198 38.24 72.86 11.97
C THR A 1198 37.16 72.56 10.93
N GLN A 1199 37.47 72.62 9.63
CA GLN A 1199 36.54 72.20 8.57
C GLN A 1199 36.20 70.71 8.64
N ILE A 1200 37.19 69.84 8.87
CA ILE A 1200 36.97 68.38 8.96
C ILE A 1200 36.15 68.03 10.23
N ALA A 1201 36.50 68.63 11.38
CA ALA A 1201 35.81 68.38 12.65
C ALA A 1201 34.38 68.96 12.66
N ALA A 1202 34.16 70.14 12.08
CA ALA A 1202 32.83 70.75 11.98
C ALA A 1202 31.89 69.93 11.07
N VAL A 1203 32.38 69.40 9.95
CA VAL A 1203 31.60 68.54 9.04
C VAL A 1203 31.22 67.22 9.73
N TYR A 1204 32.17 66.60 10.45
CA TYR A 1204 31.94 65.36 11.19
C TYR A 1204 30.93 65.55 12.34
N LEU A 1205 31.10 66.59 13.16
CA LEU A 1205 30.19 66.88 14.29
C LEU A 1205 28.78 67.26 13.81
N ARG A 1206 28.65 67.97 12.69
CA ARG A 1206 27.34 68.32 12.10
C ARG A 1206 26.61 67.08 11.57
N GLN A 1207 27.33 66.12 10.99
CA GLN A 1207 26.78 64.83 10.57
C GLN A 1207 26.35 63.96 11.76
N CYS A 1208 27.15 63.89 12.83
CA CYS A 1208 26.78 63.21 14.07
C CYS A 1208 25.52 63.81 14.72
N THR A 1209 25.32 65.13 14.59
CA THR A 1209 24.17 65.79 15.21
C THR A 1209 22.88 65.65 14.40
N ILE A 1210 22.96 65.67 13.06
CA ILE A 1210 21.81 65.30 12.20
C ILE A 1210 21.39 63.86 12.47
N PHE A 1211 22.37 62.97 12.67
CA PHE A 1211 22.12 61.57 13.02
C PHE A 1211 21.47 61.43 14.42
N TRP A 1212 21.88 62.25 15.39
CA TRP A 1212 21.32 62.30 16.73
C TRP A 1212 19.89 62.91 16.78
N ASP A 1213 19.62 63.94 15.97
CA ASP A 1213 18.30 64.57 15.86
C ASP A 1213 17.29 63.62 15.16
N LEU A 1214 17.74 62.79 14.21
CA LEU A 1214 16.96 61.71 13.61
C LEU A 1214 16.65 60.56 14.59
N LEU A 1215 17.55 60.29 15.55
CA LEU A 1215 17.40 59.23 16.55
C LEU A 1215 16.50 59.64 17.74
N THR A 1216 16.35 60.93 18.05
CA THR A 1216 15.72 61.39 19.31
C THR A 1216 14.30 61.98 19.18
N ALA A 1217 13.80 62.20 17.96
CA ALA A 1217 12.38 62.42 17.62
C ALA A 1217 11.56 63.28 18.60
N ILE A 1218 11.97 64.53 18.89
CA ILE A 1218 11.09 65.51 19.56
C ILE A 1218 10.46 66.42 18.50
N GLN A 1219 9.15 66.27 18.29
CA GLN A 1219 8.35 67.14 17.41
C GLN A 1219 8.13 68.51 18.06
N SER A 1220 8.35 69.60 17.32
CA SER A 1220 7.63 70.86 17.52
C SER A 1220 7.14 71.39 16.17
N GLU A 1221 6.02 72.12 16.21
CA GLU A 1221 5.10 72.31 15.09
C GLU A 1221 5.61 73.13 13.91
N ASN A 1222 6.84 73.69 13.93
CA ASN A 1222 7.35 74.50 12.83
C ASN A 1222 8.86 74.31 12.58
N GLY A 1223 9.28 73.15 12.07
CA GLY A 1223 10.61 72.94 11.48
C GLY A 1223 11.75 72.77 12.49
N TYR A 1224 12.78 72.03 12.08
CA TYR A 1224 13.94 71.64 12.89
C TYR A 1224 14.65 72.84 13.54
N GLU A 1225 14.45 73.07 14.84
CA GLU A 1225 15.38 73.90 15.61
C GLU A 1225 16.58 73.05 16.02
N THR A 1226 17.77 73.48 15.60
CA THR A 1226 19.06 72.96 16.09
C THR A 1226 19.04 72.95 17.61
N SER A 1227 19.40 71.84 18.25
CA SER A 1227 19.39 71.76 19.72
C SER A 1227 20.17 72.94 20.33
N GLU A 1228 19.69 73.49 21.45
CA GLU A 1228 20.29 74.67 22.07
C GLU A 1228 21.79 74.47 22.42
N LYS A 1229 22.24 73.20 22.52
CA LYS A 1229 23.65 72.84 22.69
C LYS A 1229 24.49 73.14 21.44
N ILE A 1230 24.00 72.91 20.23
CA ILE A 1230 24.70 73.23 18.97
C ILE A 1230 24.71 74.74 18.75
N ARG A 1231 23.60 75.42 19.05
CA ARG A 1231 23.55 76.87 18.91
C ARG A 1231 24.53 77.55 19.89
N LYS A 1232 24.72 76.98 21.08
CA LYS A 1232 25.80 77.37 22.01
C LYS A 1232 27.20 76.99 21.49
N LEU A 1233 27.37 75.84 20.84
CA LEU A 1233 28.65 75.42 20.26
C LEU A 1233 29.09 76.30 19.08
N ASN A 1234 28.19 76.65 18.16
CA ASN A 1234 28.46 77.60 17.07
C ASN A 1234 28.77 79.00 17.62
N VAL A 1235 28.07 79.45 18.66
CA VAL A 1235 28.37 80.73 19.34
C VAL A 1235 29.72 80.69 20.08
N GLU A 1236 30.16 79.53 20.58
CA GLU A 1236 31.49 79.36 21.21
C GLU A 1236 32.61 79.22 20.15
N LEU A 1237 32.33 78.59 19.01
CA LEU A 1237 33.24 78.49 17.87
C LEU A 1237 33.42 79.82 17.15
N ASP A 1238 32.36 80.62 16.99
CA ASP A 1238 32.42 81.98 16.43
C ASP A 1238 33.16 82.95 17.37
N LYS A 1239 33.22 82.66 18.68
CA LYS A 1239 34.04 83.40 19.66
C LYS A 1239 35.51 82.94 19.69
N ALA A 1240 35.88 81.92 18.92
CA ALA A 1240 37.23 81.36 18.92
C ALA A 1240 38.26 82.23 18.18
N GLU A 1241 37.85 83.29 17.48
CA GLU A 1241 38.81 84.26 16.94
C GLU A 1241 39.60 85.02 18.03
N GLU A 1242 39.16 84.99 19.30
CA GLU A 1242 39.78 85.77 20.39
C GLU A 1242 40.47 84.96 21.52
N ASN A 1243 40.54 83.62 21.46
CA ASN A 1243 41.22 82.82 22.50
C ASN A 1243 42.23 81.79 21.96
N SER A 1244 43.26 81.51 22.77
CA SER A 1244 44.36 80.55 22.52
C SER A 1244 43.89 79.26 21.82
N VAL A 1245 44.52 78.98 20.66
CA VAL A 1245 44.31 77.80 19.81
C VAL A 1245 44.35 76.47 20.58
N PHE A 1246 45.10 76.40 21.69
CA PHE A 1246 45.21 75.20 22.52
C PHE A 1246 43.94 74.88 23.33
N ASP A 1247 43.16 75.88 23.76
CA ASP A 1247 41.99 75.66 24.61
C ASP A 1247 40.76 75.17 23.80
N VAL A 1248 40.67 75.55 22.53
CA VAL A 1248 39.59 75.14 21.61
C VAL A 1248 39.76 73.68 21.20
N LEU A 1249 40.99 73.28 20.85
CA LEU A 1249 41.35 71.89 20.52
C LEU A 1249 41.17 70.95 21.72
N PHE A 1250 41.54 71.39 22.92
CA PHE A 1250 41.39 70.56 24.13
C PHE A 1250 39.92 70.39 24.56
N LYS A 1251 39.06 71.39 24.30
CA LYS A 1251 37.60 71.28 24.53
C LYS A 1251 36.91 70.42 23.47
N LEU A 1252 37.31 70.48 22.20
CA LEU A 1252 36.79 69.64 21.10
C LEU A 1252 37.12 68.15 21.27
N ILE A 1253 38.27 67.81 21.85
CA ILE A 1253 38.65 66.41 22.13
C ILE A 1253 37.90 65.85 23.36
N LYS A 1254 37.42 66.73 24.26
CA LYS A 1254 36.74 66.34 25.51
C LYS A 1254 35.22 66.23 25.37
N TYR A 1255 34.62 66.90 24.37
CA TYR A 1255 33.20 66.82 24.00
C TYR A 1255 32.98 65.66 23.03
#